data_AF-A0A1V6BTM8-F1
#
_entry.id   AF-A0A1V6BTM8-F1
#
_cell.length_a   1.000
_cell.length_b   1.000
_cell.length_c   1.000
_cell.angle_alpha   90.00
_cell.angle_beta   90.00
_cell.angle_gamma   90.00
#
_symmetry.space_group_name_H-M   'P 1'
#
loop_
_entity.id
_entity.type
_entity.pdbx_description
1 polymer ?
#
loop_
_entity_poly.entity_id
_entity_poly.type
_entity_poly.pdbx_seq_one_letter_code
_entity_poly.pdbx_strand_id
1 'polypeptide(L)'
;MYSFDALKTCHPDITVKRCLEIFEKFKFEENGIVKYEFRNDEEFGVWAASLFSAQEKLYDYFPESFPYLKDAKTFWFKKVSGKGISKTQCIASLFMEFFERLSIEFKIYEITPDRIVKTYSEYLDEIEKNSNGLLKYIKPVLAGKKAEEESSFIKVKDIKSGEEVLFPIRLLFLSSNGYSAGNEEKEAIVHSIFELVERYTQTLFVIKALGASREDISYKSSRLLYSFDANLSNDADRLDPFIVSIESIIKLFPDLESIINNISQNFTKFEIVDVSVDINGVKFYSYIVRQENSDYNFKLFASSGCHFDQRIAIVRALTEASQGFVPYEKLNQSWNGFLFTRKFIDKVFYSDLPTRDLIKDGRRFETMDDIYEECVKPFESVLVFDCANDQFQIPVYSIYIPELYTKSFLWSNIFSTTSVGDPSLISALGENNIQKMYNFLTEKSISGLEFLYFLENYNQLEEDIRQKVYYLYLGLINDEKLSKHALSQIKIEEDKEEIDRILNITNTTEISVIRSFDELDGDSLLSFKKLLDKENKSKEETRSVIEIFCKIGMLDYADLIAKERNIDIADMKESFIAAYQELADYAEYNNMWKRYSSIMNTLYNATGKEDYLSESTAALELFEKIRNKQNKLLRWEGSEPLFFGLKKGADFNGFILSEIFKTGEYSYDLIFSSEKERMKFSVSTVKRNDFKESTENGYYLDYATGFFASNKKKLAKAFVELVENVQ
;
A
#
# COMPACT_ATOMS: atom_id res chain seq x y z
N MET A 1 2.40 17.65 32.44
CA MET A 1 2.10 17.43 31.01
C MET A 1 3.32 17.84 30.19
N TYR A 2 3.81 16.95 29.34
CA TYR A 2 4.84 17.26 28.34
C TYR A 2 4.16 17.86 27.11
N SER A 3 4.75 18.88 26.47
CA SER A 3 4.08 19.69 25.43
C SER A 3 4.94 20.09 24.23
N PHE A 4 6.10 19.46 24.04
CA PHE A 4 7.03 19.89 23.00
C PHE A 4 6.59 19.53 21.57
N ASP A 5 6.01 18.35 21.34
CA ASP A 5 5.49 17.89 20.02
C ASP A 5 4.09 17.28 20.07
N ALA A 6 3.56 17.08 21.27
CA ALA A 6 2.28 16.51 21.61
C ALA A 6 2.02 16.83 23.08
N LEU A 7 0.75 16.93 23.46
CA LEU A 7 0.38 16.93 24.88
C LEU A 7 0.38 15.48 25.38
N LYS A 8 1.31 15.18 26.29
CA LYS A 8 1.53 13.84 26.87
C LYS A 8 1.44 13.89 28.38
N THR A 9 0.90 12.85 29.01
CA THR A 9 0.75 12.85 30.48
C THR A 9 2.10 12.77 31.19
N CYS A 10 3.10 12.17 30.55
CA CYS A 10 4.47 12.02 31.07
C CYS A 10 5.56 12.39 30.04
N HIS A 11 6.81 12.44 30.50
CA HIS A 11 7.99 12.66 29.64
C HIS A 11 8.27 11.41 28.78
N PRO A 12 8.73 11.54 27.52
CA PRO A 12 9.01 10.41 26.64
C PRO A 12 9.93 9.33 27.25
N ASP A 13 10.90 9.69 28.09
CA ASP A 13 11.77 8.71 28.77
C ASP A 13 10.98 7.70 29.61
N ILE A 14 9.88 8.14 30.24
CA ILE A 14 9.03 7.27 31.07
C ILE A 14 8.30 6.27 30.17
N THR A 15 7.79 6.73 29.02
CA THR A 15 7.19 5.86 28.00
C THR A 15 8.19 4.84 27.47
N VAL A 16 9.38 5.29 27.06
CA VAL A 16 10.45 4.41 26.54
C VAL A 16 10.80 3.34 27.56
N LYS A 17 11.02 3.73 28.83
CA LYS A 17 11.35 2.79 29.90
C LYS A 17 10.27 1.72 30.08
N ARG A 18 9.00 2.12 30.16
CA ARG A 18 7.86 1.18 30.29
C ARG A 18 7.79 0.20 29.13
N CYS A 19 7.99 0.67 27.89
CA CYS A 19 8.00 -0.18 26.71
C CYS A 19 9.18 -1.15 26.70
N LEU A 20 10.37 -0.72 27.11
CA LEU A 20 11.55 -1.57 27.20
C LEU A 20 11.39 -2.67 28.26
N GLU A 21 10.75 -2.38 29.40
CA GLU A 21 10.43 -3.41 30.41
C GLU A 21 9.57 -4.54 29.82
N ILE A 22 8.66 -4.22 28.90
CA ILE A 22 7.85 -5.22 28.17
C ILE A 22 8.71 -5.99 27.16
N PHE A 23 9.58 -5.28 26.42
CA PHE A 23 10.50 -5.91 25.46
C PHE A 23 11.44 -6.89 26.15
N GLU A 24 11.93 -6.56 27.35
CA GLU A 24 12.73 -7.42 28.20
C GLU A 24 11.92 -8.62 28.73
N LYS A 25 10.71 -8.38 29.25
CA LYS A 25 9.79 -9.42 29.72
C LYS A 25 9.55 -10.50 28.65
N PHE A 26 9.35 -10.08 27.40
CA PHE A 26 9.08 -10.97 26.26
C PHE A 26 10.30 -11.23 25.37
N LYS A 27 11.49 -10.79 25.78
CA LYS A 27 12.75 -11.02 25.05
C LYS A 27 12.62 -10.74 23.54
N PHE A 28 11.91 -9.66 23.16
CA PHE A 28 11.53 -9.43 21.77
C PHE A 28 12.75 -9.31 20.84
N GLU A 29 13.82 -8.66 21.30
CA GLU A 29 15.07 -8.56 20.53
C GLU A 29 15.80 -9.92 20.46
N GLU A 30 15.97 -10.61 21.59
CA GLU A 30 16.71 -11.88 21.67
C GLU A 30 16.07 -12.97 20.80
N ASN A 31 14.74 -13.00 20.74
CA ASN A 31 13.97 -13.95 19.93
C ASN A 31 13.86 -13.50 18.46
N GLY A 32 14.45 -12.36 18.11
CA GLY A 32 14.38 -11.77 16.77
C GLY A 32 12.94 -11.52 16.32
N ILE A 33 12.09 -11.08 17.26
CA ILE A 33 10.72 -10.63 17.01
C ILE A 33 10.73 -9.18 16.53
N VAL A 34 11.65 -8.34 17.02
CA VAL A 34 11.76 -6.94 16.62
C VAL A 34 13.16 -6.59 16.14
N LYS A 35 13.25 -5.67 15.18
CA LYS A 35 14.49 -5.01 14.74
C LYS A 35 14.18 -3.55 14.43
N TYR A 36 15.01 -2.61 14.88
CA TYR A 36 14.83 -1.18 14.57
C TYR A 36 15.97 -0.61 13.71
N GLU A 37 15.60 0.40 12.92
CA GLU A 37 16.48 1.16 12.05
C GLU A 37 16.13 2.65 12.17
N PHE A 38 17.08 3.47 12.59
CA PHE A 38 16.93 4.93 12.62
C PHE A 38 17.25 5.51 11.25
N ARG A 39 16.51 6.55 10.87
CA ARG A 39 16.66 7.28 9.60
C ARG A 39 16.82 8.78 9.89
N ASN A 40 17.43 9.49 8.93
CA ASN A 40 17.49 10.94 8.88
C ASN A 40 18.21 11.59 10.10
N ASP A 41 19.30 10.96 10.56
CA ASP A 41 20.16 11.50 11.61
C ASP A 41 20.73 12.89 11.19
N GLU A 42 20.58 13.88 12.07
CA GLU A 42 21.11 15.26 11.99
C GLU A 42 20.63 16.19 10.84
N GLU A 43 20.33 15.71 9.64
CA GLU A 43 20.12 16.55 8.44
C GLU A 43 18.85 17.41 8.49
N PHE A 44 17.77 16.91 9.09
CA PHE A 44 16.46 17.60 9.12
C PHE A 44 16.16 18.28 10.46
N GLY A 45 17.02 18.14 11.47
CA GLY A 45 16.73 18.61 12.84
C GLY A 45 15.58 17.86 13.54
N VAL A 46 15.13 16.74 12.99
CA VAL A 46 14.10 15.84 13.54
C VAL A 46 14.51 14.39 13.32
N TRP A 47 13.90 13.47 14.07
CA TRP A 47 14.21 12.04 14.08
C TRP A 47 13.08 11.22 13.47
N ALA A 48 13.43 10.23 12.65
CA ALA A 48 12.54 9.20 12.16
C ALA A 48 13.14 7.82 12.39
N ALA A 49 12.32 6.81 12.64
CA ALA A 49 12.76 5.43 12.81
C ALA A 49 11.73 4.45 12.26
N SER A 50 12.18 3.21 12.03
CA SER A 50 11.31 2.09 11.69
C SER A 50 11.60 0.91 12.59
N LEU A 51 10.56 0.15 12.92
CA LEU A 51 10.63 -1.10 13.67
C LEU A 51 9.95 -2.17 12.84
N PHE A 52 10.69 -3.23 12.55
CA PHE A 52 10.24 -4.40 11.80
C PHE A 52 9.88 -5.52 12.77
N SER A 53 8.76 -6.19 12.51
CA SER A 53 8.22 -7.25 13.37
C SER A 53 8.18 -8.61 12.65
N ALA A 54 8.68 -9.65 13.34
CA ALA A 54 8.54 -11.07 13.01
C ALA A 54 7.53 -11.72 13.98
N GLN A 55 6.35 -11.12 14.02
CA GLN A 55 5.24 -11.45 14.92
C GLN A 55 4.70 -12.88 14.77
N GLU A 56 4.91 -13.56 13.64
CA GLU A 56 4.59 -14.98 13.49
C GLU A 56 5.29 -15.85 14.55
N LYS A 57 6.42 -15.38 15.10
CA LYS A 57 7.14 -16.06 16.16
C LYS A 57 6.53 -15.86 17.55
N LEU A 58 5.59 -14.94 17.73
CA LEU A 58 5.04 -14.62 19.06
C LEU A 58 4.33 -15.81 19.68
N TYR A 59 3.55 -16.56 18.88
CA TYR A 59 2.91 -17.78 19.36
C TYR A 59 3.94 -18.88 19.65
N ASP A 60 4.98 -19.03 18.81
CA ASP A 60 6.01 -20.05 18.99
C ASP A 60 6.78 -19.89 20.30
N TYR A 61 7.07 -18.65 20.70
CA TYR A 61 7.80 -18.36 21.94
C TYR A 61 6.89 -18.19 23.17
N PHE A 62 5.64 -17.74 22.99
CA PHE A 62 4.74 -17.38 24.10
C PHE A 62 3.30 -17.92 23.91
N PRO A 63 3.11 -19.23 23.71
CA PRO A 63 1.79 -19.80 23.42
C PRO A 63 0.80 -19.66 24.59
N GLU A 64 1.31 -19.61 25.82
CA GLU A 64 0.48 -19.40 27.03
C GLU A 64 0.05 -17.95 27.21
N SER A 65 0.86 -16.98 26.76
CA SER A 65 0.54 -15.55 26.86
C SER A 65 -0.38 -15.09 25.74
N PHE A 66 -0.32 -15.75 24.57
CA PHE A 66 -1.10 -15.39 23.39
C PHE A 66 -1.81 -16.60 22.76
N PRO A 67 -2.69 -17.31 23.51
CA PRO A 67 -3.28 -18.56 23.06
C PRO A 67 -4.17 -18.40 21.81
N TYR A 68 -4.77 -17.23 21.63
CA TYR A 68 -5.61 -16.87 20.47
C TYR A 68 -4.82 -16.71 19.16
N LEU A 69 -3.48 -16.67 19.21
CA LEU A 69 -2.65 -16.61 18.00
C LEU A 69 -2.35 -17.97 17.38
N LYS A 70 -2.79 -19.07 17.99
CA LYS A 70 -2.52 -20.43 17.51
C LYS A 70 -2.87 -20.64 16.03
N ASP A 71 -3.97 -20.02 15.60
CA ASP A 71 -4.50 -20.13 14.23
C ASP A 71 -4.28 -18.84 13.42
N ALA A 72 -3.50 -17.88 13.94
CA ALA A 72 -3.19 -16.64 13.23
C ALA A 72 -2.28 -16.95 12.03
N LYS A 73 -2.82 -16.78 10.82
CA LYS A 73 -2.10 -17.13 9.59
C LYS A 73 -1.18 -16.03 9.09
N THR A 74 -1.54 -14.76 9.32
CA THR A 74 -0.85 -13.59 8.79
C THR A 74 -1.23 -12.36 9.59
N PHE A 75 -0.24 -11.53 9.91
CA PHE A 75 -0.46 -10.20 10.47
C PHE A 75 -0.36 -9.15 9.35
N TRP A 76 -1.26 -8.16 9.38
CA TRP A 76 -1.35 -7.13 8.33
C TRP A 76 -0.17 -6.14 8.28
N PHE A 77 0.45 -5.80 9.42
CA PHE A 77 1.60 -4.89 9.48
C PHE A 77 2.90 -5.69 9.68
N LYS A 78 4.01 -5.31 9.04
CA LYS A 78 5.36 -5.88 9.29
C LYS A 78 6.38 -4.84 9.73
N LYS A 79 5.94 -3.59 9.75
CA LYS A 79 6.75 -2.41 9.97
C LYS A 79 5.86 -1.33 10.58
N VAL A 80 6.35 -0.69 11.62
CA VAL A 80 5.82 0.58 12.13
C VAL A 80 6.89 1.64 12.04
N SER A 81 6.49 2.90 12.11
CA SER A 81 7.42 4.03 12.12
C SER A 81 7.30 4.82 13.41
N GLY A 82 8.27 5.69 13.66
CA GLY A 82 8.24 6.59 14.79
C GLY A 82 8.93 7.89 14.42
N LYS A 83 8.44 8.99 14.97
CA LYS A 83 8.91 10.34 14.65
C LYS A 83 8.98 11.23 15.89
N GLY A 84 9.85 12.24 15.87
CA GLY A 84 9.97 13.20 16.96
C GLY A 84 11.02 14.27 16.72
N ILE A 85 10.98 15.35 17.51
CA ILE A 85 12.01 16.40 17.53
C ILE A 85 13.26 15.97 18.33
N SER A 86 13.18 14.86 19.06
CA SER A 86 14.31 14.24 19.75
C SER A 86 14.34 12.72 19.55
N LYS A 87 15.51 12.11 19.72
CA LYS A 87 15.68 10.66 19.59
C LYS A 87 14.80 9.89 20.58
N THR A 88 14.75 10.29 21.85
CA THR A 88 13.90 9.65 22.87
C THR A 88 12.45 9.65 22.47
N GLN A 89 11.96 10.78 21.96
CA GLN A 89 10.58 10.91 21.54
C GLN A 89 10.25 10.11 20.28
N CYS A 90 11.17 10.07 19.31
CA CYS A 90 11.05 9.18 18.16
C CYS A 90 10.94 7.71 18.60
N ILE A 91 11.74 7.28 19.60
CA ILE A 91 11.64 5.93 20.19
C ILE A 91 10.31 5.73 20.91
N ALA A 92 9.85 6.69 21.69
CA ALA A 92 8.56 6.61 22.37
C ALA A 92 7.40 6.47 21.36
N SER A 93 7.41 7.28 20.30
CA SER A 93 6.47 7.17 19.17
C SER A 93 6.54 5.80 18.51
N LEU A 94 7.75 5.31 18.22
CA LEU A 94 7.97 4.02 17.56
C LEU A 94 7.41 2.85 18.37
N PHE A 95 7.65 2.86 19.68
CA PHE A 95 7.18 1.79 20.57
C PHE A 95 5.66 1.86 20.78
N MET A 96 5.09 3.06 20.96
CA MET A 96 3.64 3.20 21.10
C MET A 96 2.92 2.77 19.83
N GLU A 97 3.41 3.13 18.64
CA GLU A 97 2.82 2.65 17.37
C GLU A 97 2.96 1.12 17.23
N PHE A 98 4.09 0.53 17.63
CA PHE A 98 4.24 -0.93 17.66
C PHE A 98 3.17 -1.61 18.53
N PHE A 99 2.99 -1.14 19.77
CA PHE A 99 2.00 -1.71 20.68
C PHE A 99 0.56 -1.45 20.24
N GLU A 100 0.29 -0.29 19.63
CA GLU A 100 -1.01 0.00 19.01
C GLU A 100 -1.37 -1.07 17.98
N ARG A 101 -0.50 -1.27 16.98
CA ARG A 101 -0.74 -2.21 15.88
C ARG A 101 -0.85 -3.65 16.39
N LEU A 102 0.04 -4.03 17.30
CA LEU A 102 0.10 -5.39 17.82
C LEU A 102 -1.13 -5.73 18.68
N SER A 103 -1.50 -4.85 19.61
CA SER A 103 -2.65 -5.04 20.49
C SER A 103 -3.97 -5.10 19.72
N ILE A 104 -4.12 -4.28 18.68
CA ILE A 104 -5.32 -4.32 17.83
C ILE A 104 -5.44 -5.65 17.09
N GLU A 105 -4.35 -6.15 16.51
CA GLU A 105 -4.38 -7.44 15.84
C GLU A 105 -4.73 -8.57 16.83
N PHE A 106 -4.14 -8.55 18.01
CA PHE A 106 -4.44 -9.51 19.07
C PHE A 106 -5.92 -9.47 19.44
N LYS A 107 -6.48 -8.27 19.58
CA LYS A 107 -7.89 -8.09 19.92
C LYS A 107 -8.82 -8.63 18.82
N ILE A 108 -8.48 -8.47 17.54
CA ILE A 108 -9.24 -9.06 16.42
C ILE A 108 -9.34 -10.58 16.57
N TYR A 109 -8.22 -11.27 16.84
CA TYR A 109 -8.23 -12.72 17.05
C TYR A 109 -8.97 -13.13 18.33
N GLU A 110 -8.80 -12.37 19.40
CA GLU A 110 -9.46 -12.60 20.69
C GLU A 110 -11.00 -12.52 20.59
N ILE A 111 -11.54 -11.51 19.90
CA ILE A 111 -13.01 -11.32 19.83
C ILE A 111 -13.69 -12.14 18.74
N THR A 112 -12.94 -12.70 17.80
CA THR A 112 -13.51 -13.44 16.67
C THR A 112 -14.44 -14.57 17.13
N PRO A 113 -14.10 -15.41 18.13
CA PRO A 113 -15.00 -16.44 18.65
C PRO A 113 -16.31 -15.90 19.25
N ASP A 114 -16.28 -14.73 19.88
CA ASP A 114 -17.40 -14.16 20.64
C ASP A 114 -18.23 -13.13 19.85
N ARG A 115 -17.95 -12.98 18.55
CA ARG A 115 -18.65 -12.03 17.68
C ARG A 115 -20.14 -12.38 17.54
N ILE A 116 -20.97 -11.35 17.51
CA ILE A 116 -22.40 -11.49 17.23
C ILE A 116 -22.57 -11.50 15.71
N VAL A 117 -23.24 -12.52 15.16
CA VAL A 117 -23.54 -12.59 13.71
C VAL A 117 -25.01 -12.24 13.50
N LYS A 118 -25.27 -11.28 12.61
CA LYS A 118 -26.62 -10.85 12.20
C LYS A 118 -26.64 -10.49 10.72
N THR A 119 -27.81 -10.50 10.12
CA THR A 119 -28.02 -9.85 8.82
C THR A 119 -28.01 -8.32 8.97
N TYR A 120 -27.68 -7.59 7.90
CA TYR A 120 -27.72 -6.12 7.95
C TYR A 120 -29.13 -5.58 8.20
N SER A 121 -30.19 -6.24 7.73
CA SER A 121 -31.57 -5.83 8.03
C SER A 121 -31.89 -5.93 9.52
N GLU A 122 -31.58 -7.06 10.16
CA GLU A 122 -31.77 -7.24 11.61
C GLU A 122 -30.99 -6.21 12.42
N TYR A 123 -29.76 -5.91 12.00
CA TYR A 123 -28.92 -4.90 12.63
C TYR A 123 -29.51 -3.49 12.51
N LEU A 124 -29.95 -3.09 11.32
CA LEU A 124 -30.54 -1.76 11.10
C LEU A 124 -31.84 -1.59 11.91
N ASP A 125 -32.69 -2.62 11.97
CA ASP A 125 -33.92 -2.63 12.77
C ASP A 125 -33.63 -2.51 14.28
N GLU A 126 -32.54 -3.11 14.76
CA GLU A 126 -32.13 -3.02 16.16
C GLU A 126 -31.58 -1.63 16.51
N ILE A 127 -30.71 -1.08 15.65
CA ILE A 127 -30.16 0.26 15.83
C ILE A 127 -31.27 1.31 15.77
N GLU A 128 -32.26 1.14 14.89
CA GLU A 128 -33.44 2.03 14.83
C GLU A 128 -34.26 2.01 16.12
N LYS A 129 -34.33 0.87 16.82
CA LYS A 129 -35.06 0.74 18.09
C LYS A 129 -34.26 1.21 19.31
N ASN A 130 -32.94 0.99 19.29
CA ASN A 130 -32.10 1.08 20.49
C ASN A 130 -31.12 2.26 20.50
N SER A 131 -30.89 2.93 19.36
CA SER A 131 -29.85 3.97 19.28
C SER A 131 -30.33 5.20 18.51
N ASN A 132 -30.83 6.18 19.27
CA ASN A 132 -31.25 7.48 18.75
C ASN A 132 -30.04 8.31 18.30
N GLY A 133 -29.61 8.13 17.05
CA GLY A 133 -28.63 9.02 16.42
C GLY A 133 -27.63 8.31 15.50
N LEU A 134 -27.23 7.07 15.82
CA LEU A 134 -26.24 6.35 15.03
C LEU A 134 -26.78 5.92 13.65
N LEU A 135 -28.08 5.61 13.56
CA LEU A 135 -28.72 5.13 12.33
C LEU A 135 -28.50 6.08 11.15
N LYS A 136 -28.54 7.40 11.37
CA LYS A 136 -28.40 8.40 10.29
C LYS A 136 -27.02 8.37 9.64
N TYR A 137 -26.00 7.92 10.37
CA TYR A 137 -24.63 7.80 9.87
C TYR A 137 -24.35 6.40 9.31
N ILE A 138 -24.86 5.35 9.95
CA ILE A 138 -24.58 3.96 9.57
C ILE A 138 -25.41 3.49 8.37
N LYS A 139 -26.67 3.93 8.26
CA LYS A 139 -27.53 3.54 7.13
C LYS A 139 -26.96 3.93 5.77
N PRO A 140 -26.43 5.15 5.55
CA PRO A 140 -25.71 5.48 4.32
C PRO A 140 -24.51 4.59 4.06
N VAL A 141 -23.68 4.33 5.08
CA VAL A 141 -22.46 3.51 4.96
C VAL A 141 -22.75 2.10 4.50
N LEU A 142 -23.85 1.53 4.99
CA LEU A 142 -24.30 0.17 4.67
C LEU A 142 -25.24 0.10 3.47
N ALA A 143 -25.52 1.22 2.77
CA ALA A 143 -26.48 1.25 1.67
C ALA A 143 -26.10 0.35 0.47
N GLY A 144 -24.80 0.06 0.30
CA GLY A 144 -24.30 -0.86 -0.71
C GLY A 144 -24.42 -2.35 -0.34
N LYS A 145 -24.89 -2.67 0.87
CA LYS A 145 -24.99 -4.05 1.36
C LYS A 145 -26.36 -4.65 1.10
N LYS A 146 -26.40 -5.95 0.83
CA LYS A 146 -27.65 -6.68 0.70
C LYS A 146 -28.28 -6.87 2.08
N ALA A 147 -29.60 -6.79 2.16
CA ALA A 147 -30.32 -6.87 3.43
C ALA A 147 -30.04 -8.19 4.18
N GLU A 148 -29.97 -9.28 3.43
CA GLU A 148 -29.73 -10.65 3.87
C GLU A 148 -28.25 -11.01 4.05
N GLU A 149 -27.31 -10.11 3.72
CA GLU A 149 -25.87 -10.38 3.92
C GLU A 149 -25.57 -10.38 5.42
N GLU A 150 -24.98 -11.47 5.90
CA GLU A 150 -24.52 -11.60 7.27
C GLU A 150 -23.23 -10.81 7.51
N SER A 151 -23.13 -10.21 8.69
CA SER A 151 -21.93 -9.54 9.15
C SER A 151 -21.67 -9.87 10.62
N SER A 152 -20.44 -9.58 11.05
CA SER A 152 -20.01 -9.76 12.43
C SER A 152 -19.97 -8.42 13.16
N PHE A 153 -20.45 -8.44 14.39
CA PHE A 153 -20.65 -7.27 15.23
C PHE A 153 -20.07 -7.50 16.62
N ILE A 154 -19.69 -6.41 17.26
CA ILE A 154 -19.18 -6.36 18.63
C ILE A 154 -19.83 -5.19 19.36
N LYS A 155 -19.89 -5.26 20.69
CA LYS A 155 -20.32 -4.13 21.50
C LYS A 155 -19.19 -3.11 21.61
N VAL A 156 -19.52 -1.85 21.40
CA VAL A 156 -18.61 -0.71 21.56
C VAL A 156 -19.25 0.31 22.50
N LYS A 157 -18.45 1.04 23.26
CA LYS A 157 -18.95 2.05 24.18
C LYS A 157 -19.05 3.40 23.48
N ASP A 158 -20.22 4.01 23.46
CA ASP A 158 -20.33 5.43 23.13
C ASP A 158 -20.05 6.25 24.40
N ILE A 159 -18.92 6.96 24.44
CA ILE A 159 -18.55 7.74 25.63
C ILE A 159 -19.40 9.02 25.79
N LYS A 160 -20.18 9.42 24.78
CA LYS A 160 -21.09 10.58 24.88
C LYS A 160 -22.37 10.23 25.60
N SER A 161 -22.98 9.09 25.27
CA SER A 161 -24.21 8.61 25.92
C SER A 161 -23.92 7.73 27.14
N GLY A 162 -22.75 7.09 27.20
CA GLY A 162 -22.41 6.06 28.18
C GLY A 162 -22.99 4.68 27.85
N GLU A 163 -23.66 4.53 26.71
CA GLU A 163 -24.32 3.29 26.31
C GLU A 163 -23.39 2.35 25.52
N GLU A 164 -23.66 1.04 25.59
CA GLU A 164 -23.05 0.07 24.68
C GLU A 164 -23.90 -0.05 23.42
N VAL A 165 -23.26 0.05 22.25
CA VAL A 165 -23.91 -0.06 20.95
C VAL A 165 -23.33 -1.25 20.20
N LEU A 166 -24.18 -2.00 19.51
CA LEU A 166 -23.72 -3.06 18.61
C LEU A 166 -23.13 -2.41 17.34
N PHE A 167 -21.92 -2.80 16.95
CA PHE A 167 -21.21 -2.14 15.85
C PHE A 167 -20.46 -3.13 14.95
N PRO A 168 -20.41 -2.91 13.62
CA PRO A 168 -19.76 -3.84 12.70
C PRO A 168 -18.25 -3.91 12.94
N ILE A 169 -17.73 -5.12 13.20
CA ILE A 169 -16.30 -5.38 13.43
C ILE A 169 -15.48 -4.89 12.24
N ARG A 170 -15.97 -5.13 11.01
CA ARG A 170 -15.29 -4.69 9.78
C ARG A 170 -15.13 -3.18 9.66
N LEU A 171 -16.01 -2.36 10.25
CA LEU A 171 -15.86 -0.91 10.23
C LEU A 171 -14.81 -0.44 11.25
N LEU A 172 -14.76 -1.08 12.43
CA LEU A 172 -13.76 -0.81 13.46
C LEU A 172 -12.34 -1.15 13.00
N PHE A 173 -12.21 -2.19 12.17
CA PHE A 173 -10.91 -2.67 11.72
C PHE A 173 -10.66 -2.52 10.21
N LEU A 174 -11.33 -1.55 9.58
CA LEU A 174 -11.20 -1.31 8.14
C LEU A 174 -9.83 -0.75 7.76
N SER A 175 -9.23 0.05 8.65
CA SER A 175 -7.96 0.73 8.42
C SER A 175 -7.29 1.05 9.75
N SER A 176 -6.07 1.58 9.69
CA SER A 176 -5.35 2.11 10.84
C SER A 176 -5.90 3.40 11.45
N ASN A 177 -6.88 4.03 10.80
CA ASN A 177 -7.36 5.37 11.18
C ASN A 177 -8.16 5.34 12.49
N GLY A 178 -7.80 6.20 13.43
CA GLY A 178 -8.44 6.26 14.75
C GLY A 178 -7.91 5.22 15.73
N TYR A 179 -6.85 4.49 15.37
CA TYR A 179 -6.10 3.66 16.29
C TYR A 179 -5.14 4.52 17.10
N SER A 180 -4.96 4.19 18.37
CA SER A 180 -4.00 4.90 19.21
C SER A 180 -3.59 4.09 20.42
N ALA A 181 -2.30 4.16 20.74
CA ALA A 181 -1.77 3.83 22.05
C ALA A 181 -1.41 5.09 22.84
N GLY A 182 -1.59 5.04 24.16
CA GLY A 182 -1.28 6.16 25.05
C GLY A 182 -0.72 5.69 26.39
N ASN A 183 -0.13 6.63 27.14
CA ASN A 183 0.28 6.31 28.51
C ASN A 183 -0.91 6.06 29.44
N GLU A 184 -2.04 6.71 29.13
CA GLU A 184 -3.34 6.65 29.80
C GLU A 184 -4.47 6.60 28.76
N GLU A 185 -5.67 6.15 29.18
CA GLU A 185 -6.86 6.04 28.33
C GLU A 185 -7.19 7.33 27.58
N LYS A 186 -7.30 8.45 28.31
CA LYS A 186 -7.67 9.75 27.73
C LYS A 186 -6.63 10.24 26.71
N GLU A 187 -5.35 9.98 26.96
CA GLU A 187 -4.28 10.32 26.02
C GLU A 187 -4.45 9.57 24.68
N ALA A 188 -4.73 8.27 24.76
CA ALA A 188 -4.95 7.45 23.57
C ALA A 188 -6.17 7.94 22.78
N ILE A 189 -7.31 8.15 23.46
CA ILE A 189 -8.55 8.64 22.83
C ILE A 189 -8.35 10.01 22.18
N VAL A 190 -7.76 10.97 22.89
CA VAL A 190 -7.48 12.32 22.36
C VAL A 190 -6.62 12.25 21.10
N HIS A 191 -5.60 11.40 21.10
CA HIS A 191 -4.73 11.23 19.94
C HIS A 191 -5.48 10.65 18.73
N SER A 192 -6.31 9.63 18.93
CA SER A 192 -7.17 9.09 17.87
C SER A 192 -8.14 10.14 17.31
N ILE A 193 -8.74 10.98 18.16
CA ILE A 193 -9.65 12.04 17.70
C ILE A 193 -8.88 13.05 16.83
N PHE A 194 -7.68 13.47 17.25
CA PHE A 194 -6.85 14.34 16.43
C PHE A 194 -6.49 13.69 15.10
N GLU A 195 -6.14 12.40 15.08
CA GLU A 195 -5.87 11.67 13.84
C GLU A 195 -7.11 11.65 12.91
N LEU A 196 -8.30 11.33 13.44
CA LEU A 196 -9.54 11.32 12.66
C LEU A 196 -9.84 12.70 12.04
N VAL A 197 -9.67 13.77 12.80
CA VAL A 197 -9.82 15.15 12.30
C VAL A 197 -8.74 15.49 11.29
N GLU A 198 -7.49 15.08 11.53
CA GLU A 198 -6.37 15.26 10.61
C GLU A 198 -6.71 14.68 9.23
N ARG A 199 -7.07 13.39 9.20
CA ARG A 199 -7.43 12.67 7.98
C ARG A 199 -8.68 13.23 7.30
N TYR A 200 -9.65 13.73 8.07
CA TYR A 200 -10.80 14.49 7.55
C TYR A 200 -10.37 15.78 6.85
N THR A 201 -9.55 16.61 7.49
CA THR A 201 -9.07 17.88 6.89
C THR A 201 -8.21 17.64 5.65
N GLN A 202 -7.38 16.59 5.63
CA GLN A 202 -6.67 16.16 4.43
C GLN A 202 -7.64 15.85 3.29
N THR A 203 -8.70 15.10 3.59
CA THR A 203 -9.73 14.76 2.59
C THR A 203 -10.39 16.00 2.01
N LEU A 204 -10.82 16.93 2.87
CA LEU A 204 -11.45 18.19 2.42
C LEU A 204 -10.50 19.03 1.57
N PHE A 205 -9.23 19.10 1.96
CA PHE A 205 -8.21 19.83 1.24
C PHE A 205 -8.00 19.27 -0.17
N VAL A 206 -7.88 17.95 -0.32
CA VAL A 206 -7.69 17.32 -1.63
C VAL A 206 -8.91 17.54 -2.52
N ILE A 207 -10.13 17.38 -1.98
CA ILE A 207 -11.40 17.69 -2.68
C ILE A 207 -11.36 19.13 -3.22
N LYS A 208 -11.02 20.09 -2.35
CA LYS A 208 -10.98 21.51 -2.70
C LYS A 208 -9.89 21.84 -3.72
N ALA A 209 -8.70 21.29 -3.57
CA ALA A 209 -7.57 21.52 -4.46
C ALA A 209 -7.83 21.00 -5.89
N LEU A 210 -8.58 19.89 -5.99
CA LEU A 210 -9.00 19.31 -7.27
C LEU A 210 -10.20 20.04 -7.88
N GLY A 211 -11.00 20.73 -7.06
CA GLY A 211 -12.29 21.28 -7.48
C GLY A 211 -13.33 20.20 -7.73
N ALA A 212 -13.30 19.11 -6.96
CA ALA A 212 -14.18 17.97 -7.14
C ALA A 212 -15.64 18.32 -6.83
N SER A 213 -16.58 17.90 -7.68
CA SER A 213 -18.01 18.13 -7.45
C SER A 213 -18.65 17.05 -6.58
N ARG A 214 -19.88 17.29 -6.13
CA ARG A 214 -20.69 16.28 -5.44
C ARG A 214 -20.93 15.03 -6.31
N GLU A 215 -21.15 15.21 -7.61
CA GLU A 215 -21.32 14.12 -8.56
C GLU A 215 -20.06 13.27 -8.67
N ASP A 216 -18.88 13.91 -8.66
CA ASP A 216 -17.60 13.21 -8.71
C ASP A 216 -17.40 12.31 -7.48
N ILE A 217 -17.71 12.82 -6.28
CA ILE A 217 -17.64 12.07 -5.02
C ILE A 217 -18.66 10.91 -5.02
N SER A 218 -19.89 11.20 -5.46
CA SER A 218 -20.99 10.21 -5.45
C SER A 218 -20.74 9.06 -6.41
N TYR A 219 -20.07 9.30 -7.54
CA TYR A 219 -19.75 8.28 -8.54
C TYR A 219 -18.96 7.11 -7.94
N LYS A 220 -17.91 7.40 -7.14
CA LYS A 220 -17.07 6.39 -6.49
C LYS A 220 -17.75 5.73 -5.28
N SER A 221 -18.57 6.47 -4.54
CA SER A 221 -19.29 5.97 -3.37
C SER A 221 -20.14 4.73 -3.65
N SER A 222 -20.66 4.59 -4.88
CA SER A 222 -21.51 3.45 -5.28
C SER A 222 -20.76 2.14 -5.52
N ARG A 223 -19.41 2.17 -5.57
CA ARG A 223 -18.57 1.04 -6.00
C ARG A 223 -17.65 0.50 -4.91
N LEU A 224 -17.66 1.10 -3.73
CA LEU A 224 -16.79 0.72 -2.60
C LEU A 224 -17.54 -0.15 -1.59
N LEU A 225 -16.79 -0.93 -0.80
CA LEU A 225 -17.35 -1.91 0.14
C LEU A 225 -18.32 -1.27 1.16
N TYR A 226 -18.09 0.01 1.46
CA TYR A 226 -18.92 0.88 2.27
C TYR A 226 -19.11 2.21 1.56
N SER A 227 -20.33 2.75 1.58
CA SER A 227 -20.66 4.02 0.90
C SER A 227 -20.25 5.22 1.77
N PHE A 228 -20.00 6.36 1.13
CA PHE A 228 -19.52 7.58 1.76
C PHE A 228 -20.55 8.71 1.74
N ASP A 229 -20.31 9.72 2.57
CA ASP A 229 -21.17 10.89 2.66
C ASP A 229 -20.95 11.81 1.45
N ALA A 230 -21.87 11.79 0.49
CA ALA A 230 -21.85 12.69 -0.66
C ALA A 230 -21.86 14.18 -0.29
N ASN A 231 -22.18 14.55 0.96
CA ASN A 231 -22.16 15.94 1.41
C ASN A 231 -20.75 16.48 1.72
N LEU A 232 -19.69 15.67 1.57
CA LEU A 232 -18.29 16.11 1.70
C LEU A 232 -17.94 17.33 0.86
N SER A 233 -18.53 17.46 -0.34
CA SER A 233 -18.33 18.66 -1.18
C SER A 233 -18.72 19.94 -0.43
N ASN A 234 -19.83 19.90 0.34
CA ASN A 234 -20.29 21.05 1.11
C ASN A 234 -19.35 21.37 2.28
N ASP A 235 -18.74 20.35 2.87
CA ASP A 235 -17.76 20.53 3.94
C ASP A 235 -16.47 21.13 3.37
N ALA A 236 -16.03 20.68 2.19
CA ALA A 236 -14.86 21.20 1.50
C ALA A 236 -15.04 22.67 1.09
N ASP A 237 -16.25 23.07 0.67
CA ASP A 237 -16.55 24.46 0.33
C ASP A 237 -16.34 25.42 1.52
N ARG A 238 -16.53 24.94 2.75
CA ARG A 238 -16.33 25.71 3.99
C ARG A 238 -14.86 25.79 4.43
N LEU A 239 -13.99 24.93 3.91
CA LEU A 239 -12.57 24.98 4.19
C LEU A 239 -11.95 26.22 3.53
N ASP A 240 -11.15 27.01 4.22
CA ASP A 240 -10.44 28.17 3.63
C ASP A 240 -8.92 27.95 3.73
N PRO A 241 -8.34 27.10 2.87
CA PRO A 241 -6.93 26.77 2.95
C PRO A 241 -6.05 27.95 2.52
N PHE A 242 -4.91 28.13 3.19
CA PHE A 242 -3.95 29.16 2.84
C PHE A 242 -2.52 28.75 3.22
N ILE A 243 -1.54 29.29 2.50
CA ILE A 243 -0.13 29.10 2.83
C ILE A 243 0.20 30.02 4.02
N VAL A 244 0.76 29.46 5.08
CA VAL A 244 1.19 30.20 6.25
C VAL A 244 2.58 30.77 6.00
N SER A 245 2.75 32.07 6.23
CA SER A 245 4.06 32.73 6.16
C SER A 245 5.05 32.11 7.16
N ILE A 246 6.17 31.57 6.67
CA ILE A 246 7.23 30.98 7.50
C ILE A 246 7.77 31.99 8.52
N GLU A 247 7.95 33.24 8.10
CA GLU A 247 8.39 34.33 9.00
C GLU A 247 7.41 34.53 10.17
N SER A 248 6.10 34.45 9.89
CA SER A 248 5.08 34.57 10.94
C SER A 248 5.09 33.39 11.91
N ILE A 249 5.37 32.17 11.42
CA ILE A 249 5.52 30.97 12.27
C ILE A 249 6.73 31.15 13.18
N ILE A 250 7.90 31.50 12.64
CA ILE A 250 9.13 31.68 13.40
C ILE A 250 8.98 32.80 14.43
N LYS A 251 8.32 33.91 14.05
CA LYS A 251 8.05 35.01 14.97
C LYS A 251 7.19 34.59 16.17
N LEU A 252 6.20 33.71 15.94
CA LEU A 252 5.32 33.22 17.00
C LEU A 252 5.91 32.06 17.81
N PHE A 253 6.70 31.20 17.14
CA PHE A 253 7.32 29.99 17.67
C PHE A 253 8.81 29.92 17.26
N PRO A 254 9.69 30.74 17.89
CA PRO A 254 11.10 30.83 17.50
C PRO A 254 11.87 29.52 17.62
N ASP A 255 11.42 28.61 18.49
CA ASP A 255 12.03 27.29 18.66
C ASP A 255 11.88 26.38 17.42
N LEU A 256 10.96 26.71 16.50
CA LEU A 256 10.79 25.96 15.24
C LEU A 256 11.72 26.42 14.12
N GLU A 257 12.44 27.54 14.28
CA GLU A 257 13.30 28.13 13.23
C GLU A 257 14.32 27.13 12.71
N SER A 258 15.06 26.47 13.61
CA SER A 258 16.08 25.50 13.24
C SER A 258 15.49 24.32 12.46
N ILE A 259 14.36 23.78 12.91
CA ILE A 259 13.69 22.64 12.26
C ILE A 259 13.21 23.03 10.87
N ILE A 260 12.53 24.17 10.74
CA ILE A 260 12.01 24.64 9.45
C ILE A 260 13.15 24.92 8.47
N ASN A 261 14.23 25.58 8.91
CA ASN A 261 15.37 25.86 8.06
C ASN A 261 16.08 24.57 7.62
N ASN A 262 16.27 23.61 8.53
CA ASN A 262 16.90 22.34 8.22
C ASN A 262 16.08 21.47 7.27
N ILE A 263 14.75 21.48 7.38
CA ILE A 263 13.89 20.76 6.43
C ILE A 263 13.87 21.50 5.09
N SER A 264 13.56 22.79 5.07
CA SER A 264 13.35 23.55 3.84
C SER A 264 14.56 23.63 2.91
N GLN A 265 15.78 23.65 3.45
CA GLN A 265 17.01 23.66 2.62
C GLN A 265 17.18 22.42 1.73
N ASN A 266 16.50 21.31 2.07
CA ASN A 266 16.57 20.05 1.31
C ASN A 266 15.59 20.01 0.13
N PHE A 267 14.77 21.05 -0.05
CA PHE A 267 13.67 21.07 -1.00
C PHE A 267 13.71 22.33 -1.87
N THR A 268 13.40 22.16 -3.16
CA THR A 268 13.27 23.27 -4.11
C THR A 268 11.99 24.07 -3.86
N LYS A 269 10.99 23.45 -3.24
CA LYS A 269 9.79 24.12 -2.74
C LYS A 269 9.37 23.54 -1.39
N PHE A 270 9.04 24.42 -0.44
CA PHE A 270 8.60 24.05 0.91
C PHE A 270 7.52 25.03 1.39
N GLU A 271 6.33 24.53 1.68
CA GLU A 271 5.18 25.33 2.14
C GLU A 271 4.48 24.62 3.31
N ILE A 272 3.97 25.41 4.26
CA ILE A 272 3.08 24.94 5.32
C ILE A 272 1.70 25.53 5.04
N VAL A 273 0.70 24.66 4.86
CA VAL A 273 -0.67 25.04 4.50
C VAL A 273 -1.58 24.84 5.70
N ASP A 274 -2.30 25.87 6.10
CA ASP A 274 -3.36 25.76 7.11
C ASP A 274 -4.61 25.17 6.46
N VAL A 275 -5.11 24.08 7.02
CA VAL A 275 -6.37 23.40 6.65
C VAL A 275 -7.27 23.20 7.86
N SER A 276 -7.16 24.11 8.83
CA SER A 276 -7.83 24.03 10.13
C SER A 276 -9.34 24.20 10.00
N VAL A 277 -10.11 23.40 10.73
CA VAL A 277 -11.58 23.37 10.67
C VAL A 277 -12.22 23.71 12.00
N ASP A 278 -13.40 24.32 11.94
CA ASP A 278 -14.30 24.43 13.09
C ASP A 278 -15.36 23.33 12.97
N ILE A 279 -15.45 22.48 14.00
CA ILE A 279 -16.45 21.43 14.08
C ILE A 279 -17.32 21.77 15.29
N ASN A 280 -18.58 22.14 15.04
CA ASN A 280 -19.57 22.44 16.08
C ASN A 280 -19.07 23.41 17.18
N GLY A 281 -18.35 24.46 16.79
CA GLY A 281 -17.84 25.50 17.68
C GLY A 281 -16.48 25.19 18.33
N VAL A 282 -15.85 24.08 17.94
CA VAL A 282 -14.50 23.70 18.39
C VAL A 282 -13.54 23.78 17.22
N LYS A 283 -12.55 24.67 17.34
CA LYS A 283 -11.51 24.86 16.33
C LYS A 283 -10.39 23.84 16.51
N PHE A 284 -10.19 22.98 15.51
CA PHE A 284 -9.05 22.08 15.39
C PHE A 284 -8.04 22.68 14.42
N TYR A 285 -6.78 22.85 14.87
CA TYR A 285 -5.72 23.27 13.97
C TYR A 285 -5.17 22.07 13.24
N SER A 286 -5.10 22.18 11.92
CA SER A 286 -4.55 21.14 11.06
C SER A 286 -3.69 21.79 9.99
N TYR A 287 -2.46 21.29 9.86
CA TYR A 287 -1.49 21.81 8.90
C TYR A 287 -1.02 20.70 7.98
N ILE A 288 -0.76 21.03 6.71
CA ILE A 288 -0.16 20.17 5.71
C ILE A 288 1.18 20.76 5.28
N VAL A 289 2.22 19.94 5.21
CA VAL A 289 3.50 20.32 4.60
C VAL A 289 3.50 19.87 3.14
N ARG A 290 3.76 20.82 2.24
CA ARG A 290 4.06 20.59 0.83
C ARG A 290 5.55 20.73 0.62
N GLN A 291 6.21 19.68 0.17
CA GLN A 291 7.63 19.71 -0.15
C GLN A 291 7.92 19.07 -1.52
N GLU A 292 8.80 19.70 -2.29
CA GLU A 292 9.27 19.22 -3.59
C GLU A 292 10.79 19.26 -3.63
N ASN A 293 11.40 18.22 -4.19
CA ASN A 293 12.79 18.29 -4.62
C ASN A 293 12.83 17.93 -6.12
N SER A 294 13.08 18.95 -6.94
CA SER A 294 13.04 18.82 -8.40
C SER A 294 14.18 17.96 -8.96
N ASP A 295 15.32 17.87 -8.26
CA ASP A 295 16.47 17.04 -8.68
C ASP A 295 16.14 15.54 -8.58
N TYR A 296 15.29 15.17 -7.63
CA TYR A 296 14.83 13.79 -7.43
C TYR A 296 13.41 13.55 -7.97
N ASN A 297 12.81 14.53 -8.65
CA ASN A 297 11.40 14.51 -9.07
C ASN A 297 10.41 14.16 -7.93
N PHE A 298 10.78 14.52 -6.69
CA PHE A 298 10.06 14.16 -5.48
C PHE A 298 9.01 15.21 -5.13
N LYS A 299 7.80 14.77 -4.76
CA LYS A 299 6.72 15.61 -4.22
C LYS A 299 5.98 14.89 -3.10
N LEU A 300 5.71 15.62 -2.02
CA LEU A 300 4.91 15.18 -0.87
C LEU A 300 3.96 16.32 -0.47
N PHE A 301 2.66 16.01 -0.33
CA PHE A 301 1.60 16.95 0.09
C PHE A 301 0.61 16.35 1.09
N ALA A 302 0.88 15.16 1.61
CA ALA A 302 -0.01 14.44 2.52
C ALA A 302 0.59 14.27 3.93
N SER A 303 1.65 15.01 4.24
CA SER A 303 2.20 15.08 5.59
C SER A 303 1.44 16.13 6.39
N SER A 304 0.72 15.69 7.41
CA SER A 304 -0.12 16.57 8.22
C SER A 304 0.08 16.41 9.71
N GLY A 305 -0.47 17.37 10.44
CA GLY A 305 -0.54 17.33 11.89
C GLY A 305 -1.77 18.08 12.38
N CYS A 306 -2.57 17.44 13.22
CA CYS A 306 -3.72 18.05 13.89
C CYS A 306 -3.51 18.17 15.41
N HIS A 307 -3.91 19.31 15.99
CA HIS A 307 -3.94 19.55 17.44
C HIS A 307 -4.73 20.83 17.79
N PHE A 308 -5.06 21.05 19.07
CA PHE A 308 -5.60 22.35 19.53
C PHE A 308 -4.56 23.45 19.74
N ASP A 309 -3.28 23.08 19.77
CA ASP A 309 -2.14 24.00 19.86
C ASP A 309 -1.48 24.07 18.49
N GLN A 310 -1.44 25.27 17.91
CA GLN A 310 -0.90 25.50 16.57
C GLN A 310 0.55 25.06 16.44
N ARG A 311 1.38 25.32 17.46
CA ARG A 311 2.80 24.93 17.45
C ARG A 311 2.93 23.41 17.40
N ILE A 312 2.15 22.70 18.21
CA ILE A 312 2.15 21.22 18.22
C ILE A 312 1.65 20.66 16.89
N ALA A 313 0.56 21.19 16.33
CA ALA A 313 0.04 20.75 15.04
C ALA A 313 1.08 20.94 13.91
N ILE A 314 1.79 22.07 13.89
CA ILE A 314 2.89 22.33 12.94
C ILE A 314 4.03 21.33 13.14
N VAL A 315 4.49 21.09 14.38
CA VAL A 315 5.56 20.13 14.67
C VAL A 315 5.19 18.71 14.19
N ARG A 316 3.94 18.28 14.41
CA ARG A 316 3.45 16.98 13.93
C ARG A 316 3.49 16.87 12.40
N ALA A 317 3.12 17.95 11.70
CA ALA A 317 3.20 18.00 10.24
C ALA A 317 4.64 17.96 9.72
N LEU A 318 5.56 18.71 10.36
CA LEU A 318 6.99 18.73 10.02
C LEU A 318 7.67 17.37 10.24
N THR A 319 7.39 16.73 11.37
CA THR A 319 7.94 15.41 11.69
C THR A 319 7.37 14.32 10.76
N GLU A 320 6.11 14.41 10.34
CA GLU A 320 5.53 13.53 9.31
C GLU A 320 6.20 13.74 7.94
N ALA A 321 6.49 15.00 7.58
CA ALA A 321 7.15 15.33 6.32
C ALA A 321 8.58 14.80 6.24
N SER A 322 9.31 14.81 7.35
CA SER A 322 10.63 14.20 7.43
C SER A 322 10.57 12.67 7.42
N GLN A 323 9.59 12.06 8.09
CA GLN A 323 9.39 10.60 8.04
C GLN A 323 9.07 10.12 6.62
N GLY A 324 8.31 10.91 5.86
CA GLY A 324 7.96 10.64 4.46
C GLY A 324 9.04 11.01 3.44
N PHE A 325 10.25 11.39 3.85
CA PHE A 325 11.36 11.64 2.93
C PHE A 325 12.29 10.42 2.86
N VAL A 326 12.42 9.85 1.66
CA VAL A 326 13.34 8.74 1.37
C VAL A 326 14.20 9.12 0.14
N PRO A 327 15.50 9.44 0.31
CA PRO A 327 16.34 10.02 -0.76
C PRO A 327 16.47 9.17 -2.03
N TYR A 328 16.28 7.85 -1.91
CA TYR A 328 16.53 6.88 -2.99
C TYR A 328 15.26 6.42 -3.71
N GLU A 329 14.07 6.75 -3.20
CA GLU A 329 12.80 6.41 -3.84
C GLU A 329 12.41 7.55 -4.80
N LYS A 330 12.73 7.39 -6.09
CA LYS A 330 12.57 8.41 -7.16
C LYS A 330 11.11 8.80 -7.50
N LEU A 331 10.13 8.58 -6.63
CA LEU A 331 8.71 8.65 -6.99
C LEU A 331 7.84 9.31 -5.92
N ASN A 332 6.78 9.95 -6.38
CA ASN A 332 5.85 10.80 -5.63
C ASN A 332 5.31 10.11 -4.38
N GLN A 333 5.76 10.53 -3.20
CA GLN A 333 5.24 10.02 -1.96
C GLN A 333 4.01 10.84 -1.57
N SER A 334 2.83 10.47 -2.05
CA SER A 334 1.56 10.96 -1.49
C SER A 334 0.89 9.92 -0.59
N TRP A 335 1.09 8.64 -0.89
CA TRP A 335 0.75 7.43 -0.12
C TRP A 335 1.17 6.23 -1.00
N ASN A 336 2.20 5.46 -0.62
CA ASN A 336 2.70 4.30 -1.40
C ASN A 336 2.88 4.54 -2.93
N GLY A 337 3.41 5.70 -3.32
CA GLY A 337 4.11 5.94 -4.60
C GLY A 337 3.36 5.87 -5.94
N PHE A 338 2.31 5.06 -6.06
CA PHE A 338 1.83 4.55 -7.35
C PHE A 338 0.31 4.58 -7.51
N LEU A 339 -0.42 5.18 -6.56
CA LEU A 339 -1.89 5.16 -6.57
C LEU A 339 -2.52 6.31 -7.37
N PHE A 340 -1.75 7.35 -7.70
CA PHE A 340 -2.25 8.59 -8.30
C PHE A 340 -1.35 9.10 -9.42
N THR A 341 -1.98 9.73 -10.40
CA THR A 341 -1.27 10.25 -11.58
C THR A 341 -0.41 11.43 -11.20
N ARG A 342 0.65 11.67 -11.97
CA ARG A 342 1.49 12.85 -11.74
C ARG A 342 0.67 14.14 -11.84
N LYS A 343 -0.28 14.19 -12.76
CA LYS A 343 -1.18 15.34 -12.92
C LYS A 343 -2.08 15.56 -11.71
N PHE A 344 -2.57 14.49 -11.07
CA PHE A 344 -3.30 14.59 -9.81
C PHE A 344 -2.42 15.22 -8.72
N ILE A 345 -1.22 14.67 -8.55
CA ILE A 345 -0.24 15.15 -7.57
C ILE A 345 0.08 16.62 -7.81
N ASP A 346 0.36 17.01 -9.05
CA ASP A 346 0.69 18.38 -9.42
C ASP A 346 -0.49 19.34 -9.21
N LYS A 347 -1.73 18.91 -9.51
CA LYS A 347 -2.93 19.72 -9.28
C LYS A 347 -3.14 20.02 -7.81
N VAL A 348 -2.97 19.02 -6.94
CA VAL A 348 -3.10 19.20 -5.49
C VAL A 348 -1.94 20.02 -4.94
N PHE A 349 -0.71 19.72 -5.35
CA PHE A 349 0.50 20.35 -4.85
C PHE A 349 0.62 21.83 -5.25
N TYR A 350 0.29 22.16 -6.50
CA TYR A 350 0.33 23.54 -7.02
C TYR A 350 -1.04 24.22 -7.00
N SER A 351 -1.97 23.78 -6.15
CA SER A 351 -3.23 24.49 -6.00
C SER A 351 -2.95 25.94 -5.57
N ASP A 352 -3.61 26.90 -6.23
CA ASP A 352 -3.42 28.32 -5.95
C ASP A 352 -4.04 28.66 -4.58
N LEU A 353 -3.20 29.12 -3.66
CA LEU A 353 -3.57 29.42 -2.28
C LEU A 353 -3.00 30.80 -1.89
N PRO A 354 -3.79 31.64 -1.20
CA PRO A 354 -3.27 32.90 -0.69
C PRO A 354 -2.23 32.65 0.40
N THR A 355 -1.25 33.53 0.52
CA THR A 355 -0.33 33.54 1.67
C THR A 355 -0.88 34.45 2.77
N ARG A 356 -0.87 34.00 4.02
CA ARG A 356 -1.31 34.79 5.18
C ARG A 356 -0.38 34.57 6.38
N ASP A 357 -0.32 35.56 7.26
CA ASP A 357 0.38 35.42 8.53
C ASP A 357 -0.41 34.52 9.48
N LEU A 358 0.31 33.72 10.26
CA LEU A 358 -0.26 32.94 11.34
C LEU A 358 -0.78 33.89 12.42
N ILE A 359 -2.04 33.70 12.81
CA ILE A 359 -2.64 34.41 13.94
C ILE A 359 -2.62 33.47 15.15
N LYS A 360 -1.96 33.91 16.21
CA LYS A 360 -1.81 33.14 17.44
C LYS A 360 -3.16 32.92 18.12
N ASP A 361 -3.45 31.66 18.43
CA ASP A 361 -4.53 31.29 19.35
C ASP A 361 -4.15 31.56 20.81
N GLY A 362 -5.11 32.08 21.57
CA GLY A 362 -4.96 32.34 23.00
C GLY A 362 -5.35 31.15 23.89
N ARG A 363 -5.96 30.09 23.34
CA ARG A 363 -6.39 28.92 24.11
C ARG A 363 -5.19 28.24 24.79
N ARG A 364 -5.42 27.77 26.02
CA ARG A 364 -4.45 27.02 26.82
C ARG A 364 -5.16 25.86 27.46
N PHE A 365 -4.49 24.72 27.49
CA PHE A 365 -4.92 23.50 28.16
C PHE A 365 -3.87 23.17 29.21
N GLU A 366 -4.27 22.97 30.46
CA GLU A 366 -3.34 22.71 31.57
C GLU A 366 -3.24 21.20 31.85
N THR A 367 -4.30 20.45 31.56
CA THR A 367 -4.42 19.03 31.84
C THR A 367 -4.85 18.22 30.62
N MET A 368 -4.65 16.90 30.65
CA MET A 368 -5.21 15.98 29.65
C MET A 368 -6.74 15.97 29.68
N ASP A 369 -7.33 16.25 30.84
CA ASP A 369 -8.79 16.30 31.02
C ASP A 369 -9.39 17.48 30.26
N ASP A 370 -8.75 18.67 30.32
CA ASP A 370 -9.20 19.85 29.58
C ASP A 370 -9.23 19.58 28.07
N ILE A 371 -8.21 18.90 27.56
CA ILE A 371 -8.09 18.55 26.14
C ILE A 371 -9.14 17.51 25.78
N TYR A 372 -9.28 16.47 26.60
CA TYR A 372 -10.25 15.40 26.38
C TYR A 372 -11.68 15.94 26.32
N GLU A 373 -12.06 16.79 27.26
CA GLU A 373 -13.39 17.41 27.30
C GLU A 373 -13.64 18.26 26.05
N GLU A 374 -12.68 19.11 25.66
CA GLU A 374 -12.83 19.95 24.48
C GLU A 374 -12.78 19.13 23.18
N CYS A 375 -12.03 18.03 23.11
CA CYS A 375 -11.96 17.11 21.97
C CYS A 375 -13.26 16.36 21.73
N VAL A 376 -13.95 15.93 22.80
CA VAL A 376 -15.16 15.10 22.72
C VAL A 376 -16.43 15.94 22.59
N LYS A 377 -16.39 17.18 23.06
CA LYS A 377 -17.50 18.16 22.99
C LYS A 377 -18.18 18.32 21.62
N PRO A 378 -17.47 18.45 20.47
CA PRO A 378 -18.10 18.78 19.20
C PRO A 378 -18.84 17.61 18.55
N PHE A 379 -18.70 16.38 19.06
CA PHE A 379 -19.30 15.19 18.46
C PHE A 379 -20.55 14.76 19.25
N GLU A 380 -21.56 14.27 18.53
CA GLU A 380 -22.76 13.66 19.10
C GLU A 380 -22.46 12.27 19.64
N SER A 381 -21.57 11.53 18.98
CA SER A 381 -21.18 10.17 19.34
C SER A 381 -19.68 9.96 19.17
N VAL A 382 -19.06 9.25 20.12
CA VAL A 382 -17.66 8.82 20.01
C VAL A 382 -17.60 7.37 20.48
N LEU A 383 -17.48 6.46 19.52
CA LEU A 383 -17.45 5.02 19.79
C LEU A 383 -16.02 4.61 20.11
N VAL A 384 -15.84 4.03 21.29
CA VAL A 384 -14.55 3.60 21.83
C VAL A 384 -14.58 2.09 21.99
N PHE A 385 -13.63 1.42 21.34
CA PHE A 385 -13.40 0.00 21.51
C PHE A 385 -12.04 -0.25 22.15
N ASP A 386 -12.03 -0.93 23.29
CA ASP A 386 -10.82 -1.23 24.05
C ASP A 386 -10.06 -2.39 23.41
N CYS A 387 -8.84 -2.10 22.96
CA CYS A 387 -7.91 -3.05 22.38
C CYS A 387 -6.71 -3.31 23.30
N ALA A 388 -6.69 -2.79 24.53
CA ALA A 388 -5.61 -3.01 25.46
C ALA A 388 -5.38 -4.52 25.68
N ASN A 389 -4.10 -4.86 25.81
CA ASN A 389 -3.67 -6.22 26.07
C ASN A 389 -3.13 -6.34 27.50
N ASP A 390 -3.70 -7.25 28.28
CA ASP A 390 -3.36 -7.43 29.70
C ASP A 390 -1.89 -7.77 29.94
N GLN A 391 -1.20 -8.37 28.96
CA GLN A 391 0.20 -8.73 29.08
C GLN A 391 1.15 -7.54 28.90
N PHE A 392 0.72 -6.53 28.13
CA PHE A 392 1.48 -5.30 27.86
C PHE A 392 1.07 -4.18 28.82
N GLN A 393 -0.18 -4.19 29.28
CA GLN A 393 -0.77 -3.14 30.12
C GLN A 393 -0.65 -1.75 29.50
N ILE A 394 -0.57 -1.63 28.17
CA ILE A 394 -0.58 -0.34 27.46
C ILE A 394 -2.01 -0.07 27.00
N PRO A 395 -2.61 1.09 27.36
CA PRO A 395 -3.90 1.51 26.83
C PRO A 395 -3.84 1.62 25.30
N VAL A 396 -4.69 0.86 24.61
CA VAL A 396 -4.81 0.88 23.15
C VAL A 396 -6.29 0.87 22.80
N TYR A 397 -6.72 1.74 21.90
CA TYR A 397 -8.12 1.86 21.51
C TYR A 397 -8.28 1.98 19.99
N SER A 398 -9.40 1.45 19.49
CA SER A 398 -9.94 1.80 18.17
C SER A 398 -11.11 2.75 18.38
N ILE A 399 -11.00 3.96 17.81
CA ILE A 399 -11.99 5.03 17.96
C ILE A 399 -12.71 5.25 16.62
N TYR A 400 -14.03 5.30 16.68
CA TYR A 400 -14.88 5.61 15.54
C TYR A 400 -15.79 6.79 15.89
N ILE A 401 -15.67 7.89 15.15
CA ILE A 401 -16.59 9.03 15.22
C ILE A 401 -17.47 8.99 13.97
N PRO A 402 -18.77 8.64 14.06
CA PRO A 402 -19.63 8.50 12.88
C PRO A 402 -19.64 9.71 11.93
N GLU A 403 -19.57 10.92 12.50
CA GLU A 403 -19.53 12.20 11.80
C GLU A 403 -18.28 12.38 10.93
N LEU A 404 -17.17 11.75 11.30
CA LEU A 404 -15.85 11.93 10.69
C LEU A 404 -15.33 10.68 10.00
N TYR A 405 -15.56 9.49 10.54
CA TYR A 405 -14.89 8.27 10.07
C TYR A 405 -15.26 7.96 8.62
N THR A 406 -16.54 8.12 8.28
CA THR A 406 -17.07 8.00 6.92
C THR A 406 -16.56 9.07 5.96
N LYS A 407 -15.85 10.09 6.49
CA LYS A 407 -15.33 11.27 5.81
C LYS A 407 -13.79 11.38 5.82
N SER A 408 -13.12 10.67 6.72
CA SER A 408 -11.70 10.87 7.04
C SER A 408 -10.77 9.93 6.30
N PHE A 409 -11.24 8.78 5.81
CA PHE A 409 -10.40 7.81 5.09
C PHE A 409 -10.74 7.71 3.59
N LEU A 410 -10.92 8.88 2.97
CA LEU A 410 -11.60 8.92 1.68
C LEU A 410 -10.75 9.32 0.53
N TRP A 411 -9.89 10.32 0.66
CA TRP A 411 -9.29 10.89 -0.53
C TRP A 411 -8.45 9.84 -1.28
N SER A 412 -7.73 8.96 -0.58
CA SER A 412 -7.05 7.84 -1.25
C SER A 412 -8.04 6.87 -1.89
N ASN A 413 -9.12 6.45 -1.24
CA ASN A 413 -10.10 5.52 -1.85
C ASN A 413 -11.00 6.14 -2.94
N ILE A 414 -11.28 7.44 -2.86
CA ILE A 414 -12.06 8.20 -3.85
C ILE A 414 -11.19 8.46 -5.08
N PHE A 415 -9.93 8.88 -4.86
CA PHE A 415 -9.06 9.35 -5.92
C PHE A 415 -8.07 8.31 -6.41
N SER A 416 -7.84 7.23 -5.66
CA SER A 416 -7.02 6.14 -6.17
C SER A 416 -7.72 5.48 -7.32
N THR A 417 -6.87 5.00 -8.21
CA THR A 417 -7.26 4.35 -9.43
C THR A 417 -7.34 2.84 -9.23
N THR A 418 -6.63 2.33 -8.22
CA THR A 418 -6.73 0.98 -7.67
C THR A 418 -7.12 0.99 -6.20
N SER A 419 -7.92 0.01 -5.78
CA SER A 419 -8.30 -0.19 -4.39
C SER A 419 -8.03 -1.62 -3.93
N VAL A 420 -7.70 -1.75 -2.65
CA VAL A 420 -7.75 -3.03 -1.95
C VAL A 420 -9.13 -3.64 -2.10
N GLY A 421 -9.20 -4.90 -2.55
CA GLY A 421 -10.48 -5.61 -2.71
C GLY A 421 -11.23 -5.27 -4.00
N ASP A 422 -10.57 -4.68 -4.99
CA ASP A 422 -11.10 -4.49 -6.34
C ASP A 422 -11.58 -5.82 -6.95
N PRO A 423 -12.89 -6.00 -7.21
CA PRO A 423 -13.43 -7.25 -7.74
C PRO A 423 -12.82 -7.66 -9.07
N SER A 424 -12.43 -6.70 -9.91
CA SER A 424 -11.79 -6.96 -11.21
C SER A 424 -10.40 -7.57 -11.02
N LEU A 425 -9.62 -7.06 -10.06
CA LEU A 425 -8.32 -7.62 -9.69
C LEU A 425 -8.47 -9.01 -9.06
N ILE A 426 -9.44 -9.20 -8.16
CA ILE A 426 -9.72 -10.50 -7.55
C ILE A 426 -10.11 -11.52 -8.65
N SER A 427 -10.96 -11.12 -9.59
CA SER A 427 -11.36 -11.97 -10.71
C SER A 427 -10.20 -12.30 -11.65
N ALA A 428 -9.28 -11.35 -11.88
CA ALA A 428 -8.15 -11.55 -12.78
C ALA A 428 -7.04 -12.43 -12.18
N LEU A 429 -6.83 -12.34 -10.86
CA LEU A 429 -5.66 -12.93 -10.20
C LEU A 429 -6.00 -14.10 -9.28
N GLY A 430 -7.25 -14.20 -8.84
CA GLY A 430 -7.69 -15.13 -7.80
C GLY A 430 -7.36 -14.64 -6.38
N GLU A 431 -8.19 -15.04 -5.42
CA GLU A 431 -8.11 -14.56 -4.03
C GLU A 431 -6.76 -14.83 -3.36
N ASN A 432 -6.11 -15.94 -3.71
CA ASN A 432 -4.80 -16.34 -3.14
C ASN A 432 -3.66 -15.35 -3.48
N ASN A 433 -3.82 -14.54 -4.52
CA ASN A 433 -2.81 -13.58 -4.96
C ASN A 433 -3.05 -12.15 -4.43
N ILE A 434 -4.18 -11.90 -3.76
CA ILE A 434 -4.50 -10.57 -3.20
C ILE A 434 -3.41 -10.12 -2.21
N GLN A 435 -2.89 -11.03 -1.37
CA GLN A 435 -1.88 -10.65 -0.39
C GLN A 435 -0.57 -10.14 -1.04
N LYS A 436 -0.19 -10.75 -2.17
CA LYS A 436 0.99 -10.34 -2.95
C LYS A 436 0.78 -8.98 -3.62
N MET A 437 -0.46 -8.66 -3.99
CA MET A 437 -0.83 -7.38 -4.60
C MET A 437 -0.82 -6.19 -3.65
N TYR A 438 -1.05 -6.36 -2.35
CA TYR A 438 -1.06 -5.20 -1.43
C TYR A 438 0.22 -4.39 -1.45
N ASN A 439 1.35 -5.06 -1.69
CA ASN A 439 2.66 -4.43 -1.78
C ASN A 439 2.91 -3.78 -3.15
N PHE A 440 1.97 -3.93 -4.09
CA PHE A 440 2.10 -3.56 -5.49
C PHE A 440 0.75 -3.12 -6.08
N LEU A 441 0.19 -2.05 -5.55
CA LEU A 441 -0.91 -1.36 -6.21
C LEU A 441 -0.30 -0.25 -7.07
N THR A 442 -0.55 -0.29 -8.37
CA THR A 442 -0.22 0.78 -9.32
C THR A 442 -1.49 1.39 -9.89
N GLU A 443 -1.36 2.48 -10.63
CA GLU A 443 -2.49 3.26 -11.08
C GLU A 443 -3.14 2.72 -12.36
N LYS A 444 -4.47 2.77 -12.45
CA LYS A 444 -5.24 2.48 -13.68
C LYS A 444 -5.17 3.65 -14.66
N SER A 445 -3.97 3.96 -15.15
CA SER A 445 -3.65 5.08 -16.05
C SER A 445 -2.71 4.64 -17.17
N ILE A 446 -2.41 5.54 -18.12
CA ILE A 446 -1.35 5.36 -19.13
C ILE A 446 0.01 5.22 -18.47
N SER A 447 0.32 6.07 -17.49
CA SER A 447 1.57 6.01 -16.72
C SER A 447 1.69 4.70 -15.92
N GLY A 448 0.58 4.17 -15.40
CA GLY A 448 0.57 2.87 -14.73
C GLY A 448 0.77 1.68 -15.67
N LEU A 449 0.22 1.73 -16.89
CA LEU A 449 0.51 0.77 -17.96
C LEU A 449 1.98 0.81 -18.38
N GLU A 450 2.52 2.02 -18.60
CA GLU A 450 3.94 2.25 -18.87
C GLU A 450 4.81 1.70 -17.73
N PHE A 451 4.44 1.98 -16.47
CA PHE A 451 5.13 1.46 -15.28
C PHE A 451 5.16 -0.07 -15.25
N LEU A 452 3.99 -0.70 -15.45
CA LEU A 452 3.86 -2.15 -15.51
C LEU A 452 4.72 -2.73 -16.64
N TYR A 453 4.89 -2.03 -17.76
CA TYR A 453 5.63 -2.51 -18.92
C TYR A 453 7.15 -2.24 -18.84
N PHE A 454 7.60 -1.11 -18.33
CA PHE A 454 9.01 -0.67 -18.40
C PHE A 454 9.75 -0.60 -17.06
N LEU A 455 9.09 -0.31 -15.93
CA LEU A 455 9.78 -0.01 -14.67
C LEU A 455 9.90 -1.27 -13.80
N GLU A 456 11.03 -1.98 -13.89
CA GLU A 456 11.23 -3.28 -13.22
C GLU A 456 12.10 -3.24 -11.95
N ASN A 457 12.92 -2.20 -11.73
CA ASN A 457 13.83 -2.13 -10.58
C ASN A 457 13.13 -2.05 -9.20
N TYR A 458 11.81 -1.82 -9.18
CA TYR A 458 10.98 -1.77 -7.96
C TYR A 458 9.88 -2.84 -7.95
N ASN A 459 9.74 -3.65 -9.01
CA ASN A 459 8.66 -4.62 -9.14
C ASN A 459 9.03 -5.91 -8.40
N GLN A 460 8.63 -6.01 -7.13
CA GLN A 460 8.70 -7.25 -6.34
C GLN A 460 7.63 -8.29 -6.77
N LEU A 461 6.89 -8.04 -7.86
CA LEU A 461 5.87 -8.95 -8.36
C LEU A 461 6.47 -10.06 -9.22
N GLU A 462 5.89 -11.25 -9.09
CA GLU A 462 6.07 -12.33 -10.05
C GLU A 462 5.54 -11.90 -11.43
N GLU A 463 6.29 -12.23 -12.49
CA GLU A 463 6.01 -11.84 -13.88
C GLU A 463 4.58 -12.19 -14.33
N ASP A 464 4.09 -13.37 -13.95
CA ASP A 464 2.72 -13.81 -14.26
C ASP A 464 1.66 -12.87 -13.65
N ILE A 465 1.86 -12.42 -12.40
CA ILE A 465 0.93 -11.50 -11.73
C ILE A 465 0.97 -10.14 -12.41
N ARG A 466 2.17 -9.62 -12.67
CA ARG A 466 2.38 -8.34 -13.36
C ARG A 466 1.71 -8.37 -14.75
N GLN A 467 1.91 -9.44 -15.52
CA GLN A 467 1.32 -9.60 -16.86
C GLN A 467 -0.21 -9.55 -16.81
N LYS A 468 -0.83 -10.25 -15.86
CA LYS A 468 -2.29 -10.24 -15.68
C LYS A 468 -2.82 -8.85 -15.31
N VAL A 469 -2.14 -8.12 -14.43
CA VAL A 469 -2.51 -6.74 -14.07
C VAL A 469 -2.38 -5.81 -15.29
N TYR A 470 -1.29 -5.94 -16.07
CA TYR A 470 -1.07 -5.18 -17.29
C TYR A 470 -2.21 -5.38 -18.30
N TYR A 471 -2.58 -6.63 -18.60
CA TYR A 471 -3.67 -6.90 -19.54
C TYR A 471 -5.05 -6.52 -18.99
N LEU A 472 -5.27 -6.62 -17.67
CA LEU A 472 -6.48 -6.08 -17.08
C LEU A 472 -6.61 -4.57 -17.38
N TYR A 473 -5.56 -3.79 -17.14
CA TYR A 473 -5.59 -2.34 -17.37
C TYR A 473 -5.69 -2.00 -18.85
N LEU A 474 -5.04 -2.79 -19.71
CA LEU A 474 -5.17 -2.65 -21.15
C LEU A 474 -6.62 -2.87 -21.60
N GLY A 475 -7.31 -3.86 -21.03
CA GLY A 475 -8.73 -4.13 -21.28
C GLY A 475 -9.65 -2.96 -20.89
N LEU A 476 -9.29 -2.21 -19.84
CA LEU A 476 -10.05 -1.03 -19.39
C LEU A 476 -10.05 0.13 -20.41
N ILE A 477 -9.10 0.18 -21.35
CA ILE A 477 -9.13 1.13 -22.47
C ILE A 477 -10.39 0.89 -23.33
N ASN A 478 -10.89 -0.33 -23.37
CA ASN A 478 -12.09 -0.72 -24.11
C ASN A 478 -11.97 -0.40 -25.63
N ASP A 479 -10.86 -0.84 -26.24
CA ASP A 479 -10.62 -0.77 -27.68
C ASP A 479 -10.49 -2.18 -28.27
N GLU A 480 -11.46 -2.55 -29.11
CA GLU A 480 -11.56 -3.92 -29.67
C GLU A 480 -10.37 -4.25 -30.60
N LYS A 481 -9.85 -3.26 -31.33
CA LYS A 481 -8.74 -3.48 -32.27
C LYS A 481 -7.45 -3.73 -31.51
N LEU A 482 -7.19 -2.95 -30.47
CA LEU A 482 -6.07 -3.13 -29.55
C LEU A 482 -6.14 -4.50 -28.87
N SER A 483 -7.28 -4.89 -28.32
CA SER A 483 -7.43 -6.21 -27.68
C SER A 483 -7.17 -7.36 -28.65
N LYS A 484 -7.70 -7.30 -29.88
CA LYS A 484 -7.42 -8.29 -30.92
C LYS A 484 -5.95 -8.33 -31.31
N HIS A 485 -5.31 -7.17 -31.45
CA HIS A 485 -3.87 -7.07 -31.73
C HIS A 485 -3.06 -7.70 -30.60
N ALA A 486 -3.32 -7.32 -29.35
CA ALA A 486 -2.65 -7.84 -28.17
C ALA A 486 -2.74 -9.37 -28.08
N LEU A 487 -3.92 -9.94 -28.30
CA LEU A 487 -4.13 -11.40 -28.32
C LEU A 487 -3.41 -12.09 -29.47
N SER A 488 -3.24 -11.42 -30.62
CA SER A 488 -2.51 -11.99 -31.76
C SER A 488 -1.01 -12.12 -31.50
N GLN A 489 -0.47 -11.37 -30.53
CA GLN A 489 0.95 -11.45 -30.15
C GLN A 489 1.24 -12.62 -29.18
N ILE A 490 0.21 -13.20 -28.57
CA ILE A 490 0.37 -14.30 -27.60
C ILE A 490 0.47 -15.63 -28.36
N LYS A 491 1.67 -16.24 -28.32
CA LYS A 491 1.98 -17.48 -29.03
C LYS A 491 1.53 -18.76 -28.30
N ILE A 492 1.39 -18.70 -26.97
CA ILE A 492 1.00 -19.85 -26.13
C ILE A 492 -0.52 -19.81 -25.97
N GLU A 493 -1.22 -20.85 -26.45
CA GLU A 493 -2.69 -20.86 -26.49
C GLU A 493 -3.34 -20.80 -25.09
N GLU A 494 -2.76 -21.51 -24.11
CA GLU A 494 -3.23 -21.49 -22.71
C GLU A 494 -3.20 -20.07 -22.12
N ASP A 495 -2.11 -19.33 -22.35
CA ASP A 495 -1.98 -17.94 -21.92
C ASP A 495 -2.99 -17.07 -22.66
N LYS A 496 -3.20 -17.31 -23.95
CA LYS A 496 -4.11 -16.52 -24.78
C LYS A 496 -5.56 -16.63 -24.31
N GLU A 497 -6.04 -17.81 -23.95
CA GLU A 497 -7.38 -18.01 -23.38
C GLU A 497 -7.54 -17.32 -22.02
N GLU A 498 -6.49 -17.34 -21.18
CA GLU A 498 -6.51 -16.64 -19.91
C GLU A 498 -6.52 -15.11 -20.09
N ILE A 499 -5.63 -14.58 -20.95
CA ILE A 499 -5.55 -13.15 -21.22
C ILE A 499 -6.81 -12.65 -21.93
N ASP A 500 -7.43 -13.42 -22.83
CA ASP A 500 -8.71 -13.05 -23.43
C ASP A 500 -9.80 -12.92 -22.36
N ARG A 501 -9.88 -13.85 -21.41
CA ARG A 501 -10.80 -13.70 -20.27
C ARG A 501 -10.50 -12.44 -19.47
N ILE A 502 -9.24 -12.14 -19.17
CA ILE A 502 -8.83 -10.98 -18.37
C ILE A 502 -9.14 -9.65 -19.08
N LEU A 503 -8.84 -9.54 -20.37
CA LEU A 503 -9.14 -8.35 -21.19
C LEU A 503 -10.64 -8.01 -21.20
N ASN A 504 -11.49 -9.02 -20.97
CA ASN A 504 -12.94 -8.89 -20.95
C ASN A 504 -13.55 -8.81 -19.53
N ILE A 505 -12.74 -8.74 -18.47
CA ILE A 505 -13.23 -8.54 -17.10
C ILE A 505 -13.83 -7.13 -17.01
N THR A 506 -15.17 -7.07 -16.99
CA THR A 506 -16.01 -5.87 -16.83
C THR A 506 -15.66 -4.70 -17.77
N ASN A 507 -16.29 -4.68 -18.96
CA ASN A 507 -16.13 -3.68 -20.02
C ASN A 507 -16.72 -2.28 -19.73
N THR A 508 -16.64 -1.78 -18.51
CA THR A 508 -16.79 -0.34 -18.26
C THR A 508 -15.40 0.19 -17.96
N THR A 509 -14.88 1.10 -18.78
CA THR A 509 -13.67 1.88 -18.46
C THR A 509 -13.76 2.28 -17.00
N GLU A 510 -13.00 1.61 -16.14
CA GLU A 510 -13.09 1.85 -14.73
C GLU A 510 -12.27 3.11 -14.50
N ILE A 511 -12.98 4.22 -14.40
CA ILE A 511 -12.37 5.53 -14.25
C ILE A 511 -11.85 5.61 -12.81
N SER A 512 -10.59 5.23 -12.64
CA SER A 512 -9.56 6.01 -11.94
C SER A 512 -10.01 7.45 -11.68
N VAL A 513 -10.11 7.97 -10.44
CA VAL A 513 -10.42 9.39 -10.06
C VAL A 513 -11.83 9.97 -10.36
N ILE A 514 -12.02 11.22 -9.91
CA ILE A 514 -13.11 12.18 -10.14
C ILE A 514 -13.35 12.29 -11.64
N ARG A 515 -14.56 11.95 -12.11
CA ARG A 515 -14.90 12.00 -13.54
C ARG A 515 -14.50 13.32 -14.19
N SER A 516 -14.81 14.46 -13.56
CA SER A 516 -14.42 15.76 -14.10
C SER A 516 -12.90 15.96 -14.21
N PHE A 517 -12.12 15.42 -13.28
CA PHE A 517 -10.66 15.46 -13.31
C PHE A 517 -10.08 14.53 -14.36
N ASP A 518 -10.60 13.30 -14.52
CA ASP A 518 -10.07 12.35 -15.50
C ASP A 518 -10.26 12.82 -16.92
N GLU A 519 -11.35 13.54 -17.20
CA GLU A 519 -11.57 14.18 -18.48
C GLU A 519 -10.54 15.27 -18.79
N LEU A 520 -9.90 15.83 -17.76
CA LEU A 520 -8.82 16.80 -17.89
C LEU A 520 -7.46 16.11 -17.89
N ASP A 521 -7.30 15.00 -17.17
CA ASP A 521 -6.04 14.28 -17.04
C ASP A 521 -5.70 13.54 -18.33
N GLY A 522 -4.61 13.95 -18.98
CA GLY A 522 -4.18 13.37 -20.26
C GLY A 522 -3.62 11.96 -20.12
N ASP A 523 -3.20 11.57 -18.91
CA ASP A 523 -2.70 10.24 -18.61
C ASP A 523 -3.82 9.28 -18.16
N SER A 524 -5.07 9.74 -18.03
CA SER A 524 -6.19 8.87 -17.67
C SER A 524 -6.63 7.97 -18.84
N LEU A 525 -7.09 6.76 -18.53
CA LEU A 525 -7.65 5.85 -19.54
C LEU A 525 -8.93 6.43 -20.18
N LEU A 526 -9.68 7.28 -19.45
CA LEU A 526 -10.87 7.94 -19.97
C LEU A 526 -10.54 8.96 -21.06
N SER A 527 -9.56 9.83 -20.80
CA SER A 527 -9.10 10.82 -21.76
C SER A 527 -8.53 10.15 -23.00
N PHE A 528 -7.76 9.06 -22.80
CA PHE A 528 -7.25 8.29 -23.92
C PHE A 528 -8.37 7.64 -24.74
N LYS A 529 -9.37 7.03 -24.10
CA LYS A 529 -10.53 6.46 -24.79
C LYS A 529 -11.32 7.51 -25.58
N LYS A 530 -11.58 8.69 -24.99
CA LYS A 530 -12.21 9.81 -25.71
C LYS A 530 -11.40 10.24 -26.92
N LEU A 531 -10.07 10.31 -26.78
CA LEU A 531 -9.18 10.61 -27.89
C LEU A 531 -9.30 9.54 -28.99
N LEU A 532 -9.27 8.24 -28.63
CA LEU A 532 -9.45 7.10 -29.54
C LEU A 532 -10.80 7.11 -30.29
N ASP A 533 -11.89 7.49 -29.63
CA ASP A 533 -13.24 7.50 -30.22
C ASP A 533 -13.51 8.72 -31.10
N LYS A 534 -12.66 9.75 -31.05
CA LYS A 534 -12.80 10.94 -31.91
C LYS A 534 -12.72 10.57 -33.40
N GLU A 535 -13.81 10.77 -34.15
CA GLU A 535 -13.87 10.41 -35.58
C GLU A 535 -12.85 11.18 -36.44
N ASN A 536 -12.79 12.50 -36.26
CA ASN A 536 -11.95 13.42 -37.04
C ASN A 536 -10.77 13.93 -36.21
N LYS A 537 -9.76 13.08 -36.00
CA LYS A 537 -8.51 13.45 -35.32
C LYS A 537 -7.63 14.32 -36.21
N SER A 538 -6.98 15.32 -35.63
CA SER A 538 -5.88 16.02 -36.28
C SER A 538 -4.66 15.10 -36.46
N LYS A 539 -3.68 15.52 -37.27
CA LYS A 539 -2.40 14.80 -37.38
C LYS A 539 -1.67 14.74 -36.03
N GLU A 540 -1.71 15.83 -35.27
CA GLU A 540 -1.10 15.91 -33.93
C GLU A 540 -1.80 14.96 -32.96
N GLU A 541 -3.13 14.93 -32.93
CA GLU A 541 -3.91 14.03 -32.06
C GLU A 541 -3.66 12.55 -32.38
N THR A 542 -3.55 12.22 -33.67
CA THR A 542 -3.23 10.86 -34.09
C THR A 542 -1.79 10.50 -33.71
N ARG A 543 -0.85 11.45 -33.83
CA ARG A 543 0.53 11.26 -33.38
C ARG A 543 0.61 11.06 -31.86
N SER A 544 -0.19 11.77 -31.06
CA SER A 544 -0.29 11.55 -29.62
C SER A 544 -0.85 10.17 -29.27
N VAL A 545 -1.86 9.68 -30.01
CA VAL A 545 -2.36 8.30 -29.84
C VAL A 545 -1.26 7.28 -30.10
N ILE A 546 -0.49 7.46 -31.16
CA ILE A 546 0.64 6.59 -31.51
C ILE A 546 1.71 6.62 -30.41
N GLU A 547 2.05 7.80 -29.90
CA GLU A 547 3.00 7.96 -28.80
C GLU A 547 2.56 7.20 -27.55
N ILE A 548 1.28 7.31 -27.18
CA ILE A 548 0.71 6.58 -26.04
C ILE A 548 0.85 5.07 -26.26
N PHE A 549 0.55 4.55 -27.46
CA PHE A 549 0.74 3.13 -27.75
C PHE A 549 2.21 2.69 -27.62
N CYS A 550 3.16 3.53 -28.03
CA CYS A 550 4.57 3.25 -27.79
C CYS A 550 4.93 3.19 -26.29
N LYS A 551 4.40 4.11 -25.47
CA LYS A 551 4.64 4.16 -24.01
C LYS A 551 4.05 2.98 -23.24
N ILE A 552 2.92 2.45 -23.70
CA ILE A 552 2.23 1.37 -22.97
C ILE A 552 2.62 -0.03 -23.46
N GLY A 553 3.72 -0.18 -24.21
CA GLY A 553 4.16 -1.51 -24.62
C GLY A 553 3.60 -2.02 -25.96
N MET A 554 3.01 -1.14 -26.79
CA MET A 554 2.34 -1.48 -28.05
C MET A 554 2.99 -0.83 -29.29
N LEU A 555 4.34 -0.79 -29.34
CA LEU A 555 5.12 -0.19 -30.43
C LEU A 555 4.78 -0.73 -31.83
N ASP A 556 4.51 -2.03 -31.97
CA ASP A 556 4.16 -2.63 -33.26
C ASP A 556 2.74 -2.23 -33.72
N TYR A 557 1.79 -2.13 -32.80
CA TYR A 557 0.46 -1.58 -33.05
C TYR A 557 0.52 -0.08 -33.40
N ALA A 558 1.39 0.66 -32.71
CA ALA A 558 1.65 2.07 -32.98
C ALA A 558 2.16 2.27 -34.42
N ASP A 559 3.10 1.43 -34.87
CA ASP A 559 3.62 1.44 -36.24
C ASP A 559 2.57 1.07 -37.29
N LEU A 560 1.69 0.09 -36.98
CA LEU A 560 0.56 -0.27 -37.83
C LEU A 560 -0.38 0.92 -38.05
N ILE A 561 -0.79 1.59 -36.96
CA ILE A 561 -1.67 2.77 -37.04
C ILE A 561 -0.99 3.91 -37.82
N ALA A 562 0.29 4.15 -37.58
CA ALA A 562 1.05 5.19 -38.28
C ALA A 562 1.05 4.97 -39.80
N LYS A 563 1.26 3.72 -40.25
CA LYS A 563 1.17 3.32 -41.66
C LYS A 563 -0.23 3.50 -42.23
N GLU A 564 -1.26 3.03 -41.53
CA GLU A 564 -2.67 3.16 -41.96
C GLU A 564 -3.09 4.63 -42.12
N ARG A 565 -2.56 5.52 -41.28
CA ARG A 565 -2.89 6.95 -41.26
C ARG A 565 -1.91 7.83 -42.02
N ASN A 566 -0.87 7.24 -42.61
CA ASN A 566 0.21 7.93 -43.32
C ASN A 566 0.85 9.06 -42.47
N ILE A 567 1.22 8.71 -41.23
CA ILE A 567 1.89 9.60 -40.29
C ILE A 567 3.34 9.15 -40.14
N ASP A 568 4.27 10.09 -40.31
CA ASP A 568 5.68 9.85 -40.04
C ASP A 568 5.94 9.88 -38.53
N ILE A 569 6.54 8.80 -38.05
CA ILE A 569 6.90 8.58 -36.64
C ILE A 569 8.34 8.08 -36.50
N ALA A 570 9.18 8.24 -37.53
CA ALA A 570 10.54 7.70 -37.53
C ALA A 570 11.35 8.17 -36.31
N ASP A 571 11.21 9.45 -35.96
CA ASP A 571 11.87 10.08 -34.82
C ASP A 571 11.42 9.49 -33.46
N MET A 572 10.12 9.33 -33.28
CA MET A 572 9.52 8.73 -32.09
C MET A 572 9.88 7.24 -31.97
N LYS A 573 9.84 6.54 -33.10
CA LYS A 573 10.12 5.11 -33.17
C LYS A 573 11.56 4.81 -32.78
N GLU A 574 12.52 5.65 -33.18
CA GLU A 574 13.93 5.50 -32.79
C GLU A 574 14.12 5.57 -31.27
N SER A 575 13.50 6.54 -30.59
CA SER A 575 13.62 6.65 -29.12
C SER A 575 12.99 5.48 -28.38
N PHE A 576 11.84 4.98 -28.83
CA PHE A 576 11.20 3.83 -28.18
C PHE A 576 11.91 2.51 -28.48
N ILE A 577 12.46 2.31 -29.69
CA ILE A 577 13.27 1.10 -29.98
C ILE A 577 14.41 0.96 -28.97
N ALA A 578 15.12 2.05 -28.66
CA ALA A 578 16.19 2.03 -27.67
C ALA A 578 15.70 1.62 -26.28
N ALA A 579 14.57 2.16 -25.82
CA ALA A 579 13.97 1.79 -24.53
C ALA A 579 13.52 0.31 -24.48
N TYR A 580 12.96 -0.20 -25.58
CA TYR A 580 12.60 -1.62 -25.71
C TYR A 580 13.82 -2.54 -25.73
N GLN A 581 14.92 -2.12 -26.37
CA GLN A 581 16.17 -2.87 -26.36
C GLN A 581 16.76 -2.93 -24.94
N GLU A 582 16.79 -1.81 -24.22
CA GLU A 582 17.23 -1.80 -22.82
C GLU A 582 16.37 -2.72 -21.94
N LEU A 583 15.05 -2.73 -22.16
CA LEU A 583 14.13 -3.65 -21.49
C LEU A 583 14.39 -5.12 -21.88
N ALA A 584 14.72 -5.39 -23.14
CA ALA A 584 15.10 -6.73 -23.60
C ALA A 584 16.38 -7.18 -22.91
N ASP A 585 17.44 -6.37 -22.92
CA ASP A 585 18.71 -6.67 -22.26
C ASP A 585 18.51 -6.98 -20.76
N TYR A 586 17.63 -6.20 -20.09
CA TYR A 586 17.24 -6.46 -18.71
C TYR A 586 16.51 -7.80 -18.55
N ALA A 587 15.52 -8.09 -19.41
CA ALA A 587 14.76 -9.34 -19.37
C ALA A 587 15.67 -10.55 -19.61
N GLU A 588 16.61 -10.47 -20.55
CA GLU A 588 17.62 -11.51 -20.78
C GLU A 588 18.51 -11.69 -19.55
N TYR A 589 19.07 -10.60 -19.01
CA TYR A 589 19.95 -10.63 -17.85
C TYR A 589 19.29 -11.31 -16.63
N ASN A 590 17.98 -11.10 -16.44
CA ASN A 590 17.20 -11.69 -15.36
C ASN A 590 16.55 -13.04 -15.72
N ASN A 591 16.88 -13.63 -16.88
CA ASN A 591 16.33 -14.91 -17.37
C ASN A 591 14.81 -14.91 -17.59
N MET A 592 14.19 -13.76 -17.88
CA MET A 592 12.77 -13.59 -18.15
C MET A 592 12.44 -13.91 -19.62
N TRP A 593 12.74 -15.15 -20.04
CA TRP A 593 12.78 -15.54 -21.45
C TRP A 593 11.45 -15.36 -22.20
N LYS A 594 10.32 -15.60 -21.54
CA LYS A 594 8.99 -15.36 -22.11
C LYS A 594 8.78 -13.87 -22.43
N ARG A 595 9.19 -12.99 -21.50
CA ARG A 595 9.11 -11.53 -21.68
C ARG A 595 10.07 -11.05 -22.75
N TYR A 596 11.33 -11.51 -22.71
CA TYR A 596 12.33 -11.22 -23.73
C TYR A 596 11.82 -11.56 -25.13
N SER A 597 11.28 -12.77 -25.31
CA SER A 597 10.72 -13.22 -26.58
C SER A 597 9.61 -12.31 -27.09
N SER A 598 8.73 -11.84 -26.19
CA SER A 598 7.63 -10.91 -26.51
C SER A 598 8.15 -9.53 -26.94
N ILE A 599 9.11 -8.97 -26.20
CA ILE A 599 9.75 -7.68 -26.53
C ILE A 599 10.44 -7.76 -27.89
N MET A 600 11.20 -8.83 -28.13
CA MET A 600 11.89 -9.04 -29.41
C MET A 600 10.92 -9.23 -30.58
N ASN A 601 9.79 -9.92 -30.37
CA ASN A 601 8.75 -10.04 -31.39
C ASN A 601 8.14 -8.65 -31.72
N THR A 602 7.94 -7.82 -30.70
CA THR A 602 7.47 -6.44 -30.87
C THR A 602 8.47 -5.61 -31.67
N LEU A 603 9.76 -5.69 -31.34
CA LEU A 603 10.85 -5.04 -32.06
C LEU A 603 10.96 -5.53 -33.51
N TYR A 604 10.80 -6.84 -33.76
CA TYR A 604 10.74 -7.41 -35.10
C TYR A 604 9.58 -6.82 -35.90
N ASN A 605 8.35 -6.88 -35.38
CA ASN A 605 7.17 -6.37 -36.07
C ASN A 605 7.30 -4.87 -36.39
N ALA A 606 7.88 -4.10 -35.47
CA ALA A 606 8.12 -2.69 -35.67
C ALA A 606 9.22 -2.42 -36.71
N THR A 607 10.32 -3.15 -36.72
CA THR A 607 11.52 -2.80 -37.51
C THR A 607 11.74 -3.62 -38.78
N GLY A 608 11.14 -4.80 -38.87
CA GLY A 608 11.41 -5.81 -39.91
C GLY A 608 12.81 -6.44 -39.85
N LYS A 609 13.55 -6.27 -38.75
CA LYS A 609 14.90 -6.85 -38.59
C LYS A 609 14.83 -8.31 -38.16
N GLU A 610 15.24 -9.21 -39.03
CA GLU A 610 15.22 -10.67 -38.81
C GLU A 610 15.98 -11.13 -37.56
N ASP A 611 17.03 -10.41 -37.14
CA ASP A 611 17.81 -10.75 -35.93
C ASP A 611 16.89 -10.82 -34.69
N TYR A 612 15.95 -9.89 -34.52
CA TYR A 612 15.00 -9.91 -33.42
C TYR A 612 14.04 -11.10 -33.47
N LEU A 613 13.63 -11.54 -34.66
CA LEU A 613 12.78 -12.73 -34.79
C LEU A 613 13.53 -14.01 -34.42
N SER A 614 14.80 -14.10 -34.85
CA SER A 614 15.69 -15.20 -34.49
C SER A 614 15.89 -15.28 -32.98
N GLU A 615 16.18 -14.14 -32.34
CA GLU A 615 16.34 -14.05 -30.88
C GLU A 615 15.04 -14.36 -30.12
N SER A 616 13.89 -13.86 -30.59
CA SER A 616 12.57 -14.18 -30.04
C SER A 616 12.29 -15.68 -30.06
N THR A 617 12.62 -16.34 -31.17
CA THR A 617 12.44 -17.79 -31.35
C THR A 617 13.36 -18.59 -30.42
N ALA A 618 14.64 -18.21 -30.35
CA ALA A 618 15.62 -18.86 -29.47
C ALA A 618 15.23 -18.73 -27.99
N ALA A 619 14.76 -17.57 -27.56
CA ALA A 619 14.30 -17.34 -26.19
C ALA A 619 13.05 -18.16 -25.85
N LEU A 620 12.10 -18.30 -26.80
CA LEU A 620 10.91 -19.13 -26.58
C LEU A 620 11.26 -20.62 -26.47
N GLU A 621 12.18 -21.11 -27.30
CA GLU A 621 12.70 -22.48 -27.17
C GLU A 621 13.39 -22.72 -25.83
N LEU A 622 14.14 -21.73 -25.34
CA LEU A 622 14.79 -21.80 -24.04
C LEU A 622 13.77 -21.79 -22.90
N PHE A 623 12.75 -20.92 -22.98
CA PHE A 623 11.63 -20.90 -22.04
C PHE A 623 10.93 -22.25 -21.99
N GLU A 624 10.58 -22.85 -23.12
CA GLU A 624 9.93 -24.17 -23.17
C GLU A 624 10.83 -25.27 -22.59
N LYS A 625 12.15 -25.22 -22.83
CA LYS A 625 13.11 -26.13 -22.19
C LYS A 625 13.10 -25.97 -20.67
N ILE A 626 13.10 -24.74 -20.16
CA ILE A 626 13.06 -24.45 -18.72
C ILE A 626 11.72 -24.88 -18.11
N ARG A 627 10.59 -24.56 -18.75
CA ARG A 627 9.25 -24.99 -18.34
C ARG A 627 9.14 -26.52 -18.26
N ASN A 628 9.68 -27.22 -19.24
CA ASN A 628 9.75 -28.68 -19.22
C ASN A 628 10.62 -29.21 -18.06
N LYS A 629 11.75 -28.55 -17.72
CA LYS A 629 12.52 -28.88 -16.52
C LYS A 629 11.72 -28.63 -15.24
N GLN A 630 11.00 -27.51 -15.15
CA GLN A 630 10.15 -27.21 -14.00
C GLN A 630 9.04 -28.24 -13.81
N ASN A 631 8.38 -28.67 -14.90
CA ASN A 631 7.35 -29.73 -14.86
C ASN A 631 7.93 -31.09 -14.43
N LYS A 632 9.24 -31.31 -14.62
CA LYS A 632 9.93 -32.49 -14.07
C LYS A 632 10.26 -32.32 -12.60
N LEU A 633 10.66 -31.12 -12.20
CA LEU A 633 10.94 -30.75 -10.81
C LEU A 633 9.70 -30.81 -9.93
N LEU A 634 8.56 -30.30 -10.42
CA LEU A 634 7.27 -30.26 -9.74
C LEU A 634 6.24 -31.11 -10.48
N ARG A 635 5.84 -32.22 -9.88
CA ARG A 635 4.73 -33.07 -10.37
C ARG A 635 3.58 -33.03 -9.37
N TRP A 636 2.40 -33.42 -9.81
CA TRP A 636 1.22 -33.52 -8.95
C TRP A 636 0.76 -34.97 -8.84
N GLU A 637 0.54 -35.47 -7.63
CA GLU A 637 -0.08 -36.75 -7.35
C GLU A 637 -1.37 -36.51 -6.55
N GLY A 638 -2.51 -36.51 -7.25
CA GLY A 638 -3.76 -36.00 -6.70
C GLY A 638 -3.67 -34.49 -6.45
N SER A 639 -3.93 -34.04 -5.22
CA SER A 639 -3.82 -32.63 -4.82
C SER A 639 -2.47 -32.28 -4.16
N GLU A 640 -1.54 -33.24 -4.04
CA GLU A 640 -0.25 -33.00 -3.38
C GLU A 640 0.87 -32.78 -4.40
N PRO A 641 1.67 -31.71 -4.27
CA PRO A 641 2.85 -31.51 -5.08
C PRO A 641 4.01 -32.42 -4.64
N LEU A 642 4.67 -33.01 -5.63
CA LEU A 642 5.91 -33.79 -5.52
C LEU A 642 7.06 -32.98 -6.10
N PHE A 643 8.06 -32.69 -5.28
CA PHE A 643 9.29 -32.01 -5.69
C PHE A 643 10.43 -33.02 -5.80
N PHE A 644 10.93 -33.25 -7.02
CA PHE A 644 11.88 -34.34 -7.32
C PHE A 644 11.42 -35.70 -6.78
N GLY A 645 10.10 -35.96 -6.79
CA GLY A 645 9.49 -37.17 -6.24
C GLY A 645 9.33 -37.18 -4.72
N LEU A 646 9.72 -36.11 -4.01
CA LEU A 646 9.49 -35.95 -2.57
C LEU A 646 8.22 -35.16 -2.31
N LYS A 647 7.36 -35.65 -1.41
CA LYS A 647 6.21 -34.90 -0.90
C LYS A 647 6.52 -34.25 0.44
N LYS A 648 5.73 -33.23 0.81
CA LYS A 648 5.75 -32.69 2.17
C LYS A 648 5.51 -33.82 3.18
N GLY A 649 6.35 -33.88 4.23
CA GLY A 649 6.35 -34.95 5.22
C GLY A 649 7.19 -36.18 4.87
N ALA A 650 7.78 -36.25 3.66
CA ALA A 650 8.68 -37.34 3.32
C ALA A 650 9.97 -37.29 4.14
N ASP A 651 10.41 -38.44 4.66
CA ASP A 651 11.75 -38.60 5.22
C ASP A 651 12.77 -38.73 4.09
N PHE A 652 13.79 -37.89 4.14
CA PHE A 652 14.94 -37.92 3.26
C PHE A 652 16.22 -37.86 4.09
N ASN A 653 16.88 -39.01 4.25
CA ASN A 653 18.10 -39.17 5.05
C ASN A 653 17.98 -38.73 6.53
N GLY A 654 16.83 -38.99 7.15
CA GLY A 654 16.57 -38.66 8.56
C GLY A 654 16.14 -37.21 8.79
N PHE A 655 15.82 -36.48 7.72
CA PHE A 655 15.17 -35.18 7.78
C PHE A 655 13.81 -35.26 7.10
N ILE A 656 12.81 -34.62 7.68
CA ILE A 656 11.48 -34.49 7.11
C ILE A 656 11.42 -33.25 6.23
N LEU A 657 10.94 -33.39 4.99
CA LEU A 657 10.62 -32.24 4.14
C LEU A 657 9.40 -31.50 4.71
N SER A 658 9.66 -30.50 5.55
CA SER A 658 8.63 -29.78 6.29
C SER A 658 7.89 -28.75 5.43
N GLU A 659 8.58 -28.06 4.54
CA GLU A 659 8.00 -26.95 3.77
C GLU A 659 8.64 -26.86 2.38
N ILE A 660 7.86 -26.35 1.43
CA ILE A 660 8.29 -26.06 0.07
C ILE A 660 7.69 -24.71 -0.32
N PHE A 661 8.53 -23.79 -0.77
CA PHE A 661 8.11 -22.45 -1.17
C PHE A 661 8.62 -22.16 -2.57
N LYS A 662 7.78 -21.57 -3.43
CA LYS A 662 8.25 -20.93 -4.65
C LYS A 662 8.83 -19.56 -4.26
N THR A 663 10.09 -19.30 -4.59
CA THR A 663 10.79 -18.07 -4.22
C THR A 663 11.11 -17.17 -5.40
N GLY A 664 10.84 -17.64 -6.61
CA GLY A 664 10.87 -16.87 -7.84
C GLY A 664 10.21 -17.67 -8.97
N GLU A 665 10.16 -17.10 -10.17
CA GLU A 665 9.59 -17.78 -11.34
C GLU A 665 10.25 -19.15 -11.58
N TYR A 666 11.57 -19.20 -11.41
CA TYR A 666 12.42 -20.36 -11.66
C TYR A 666 13.10 -20.91 -10.40
N SER A 667 12.61 -20.58 -9.21
CA SER A 667 13.29 -20.92 -7.95
C SER A 667 12.34 -21.45 -6.88
N TYR A 668 12.81 -22.46 -6.15
CA TYR A 668 12.10 -23.07 -5.04
C TYR A 668 13.02 -23.24 -3.84
N ASP A 669 12.47 -23.04 -2.64
CA ASP A 669 13.11 -23.35 -1.37
C ASP A 669 12.46 -24.58 -0.76
N LEU A 670 13.28 -25.59 -0.44
CA LEU A 670 12.89 -26.80 0.26
C LEU A 670 13.48 -26.76 1.67
N ILE A 671 12.63 -26.94 2.68
CA ILE A 671 13.03 -26.90 4.08
C ILE A 671 12.92 -28.29 4.68
N PHE A 672 14.07 -28.84 5.01
CA PHE A 672 14.24 -30.12 5.68
C PHE A 672 14.49 -29.90 7.18
N SER A 673 13.73 -30.60 8.01
CA SER A 673 13.76 -30.45 9.46
C SER A 673 13.91 -31.81 10.14
N SER A 674 14.70 -31.85 11.20
CA SER A 674 14.80 -32.96 12.16
C SER A 674 14.51 -32.42 13.56
N GLU A 675 14.53 -33.27 14.59
CA GLU A 675 14.33 -32.84 15.98
C GLU A 675 15.33 -31.76 16.45
N LYS A 676 16.52 -31.71 15.85
CA LYS A 676 17.64 -30.86 16.32
C LYS A 676 18.15 -29.87 15.29
N GLU A 677 17.80 -30.05 14.01
CA GLU A 677 18.42 -29.30 12.92
C GLU A 677 17.41 -28.96 11.82
N ARG A 678 17.55 -27.77 11.25
CA ARG A 678 16.86 -27.32 10.03
C ARG A 678 17.88 -27.03 8.93
N MET A 679 17.54 -27.36 7.70
CA MET A 679 18.34 -27.12 6.52
C MET A 679 17.44 -26.65 5.37
N LYS A 680 17.92 -25.64 4.64
CA LYS A 680 17.26 -25.06 3.49
C LYS A 680 18.06 -25.39 2.23
N PHE A 681 17.39 -25.87 1.20
CA PHE A 681 17.90 -25.98 -0.16
C PHE A 681 17.15 -25.02 -1.06
N SER A 682 17.88 -24.14 -1.73
CA SER A 682 17.35 -23.32 -2.81
C SER A 682 17.72 -24.00 -4.13
N VAL A 683 16.72 -24.22 -4.98
CA VAL A 683 16.86 -24.88 -6.28
C VAL A 683 16.39 -23.93 -7.36
N SER A 684 17.17 -23.80 -8.45
CA SER A 684 16.77 -23.04 -9.62
C SER A 684 16.94 -23.79 -10.92
N THR A 685 16.03 -23.57 -11.87
CA THR A 685 16.12 -24.10 -13.24
C THR A 685 16.88 -23.19 -14.20
N VAL A 686 17.28 -22.00 -13.76
CA VAL A 686 18.06 -21.02 -14.52
C VAL A 686 19.35 -20.67 -13.78
N LYS A 687 20.36 -20.24 -14.54
CA LYS A 687 21.68 -19.95 -13.99
C LYS A 687 21.61 -18.77 -13.03
N ARG A 688 22.21 -18.93 -11.87
CA ARG A 688 22.27 -17.92 -10.81
C ARG A 688 23.69 -17.81 -10.28
N ASN A 689 24.25 -16.59 -10.31
CA ASN A 689 25.65 -16.35 -9.94
C ASN A 689 25.89 -16.54 -8.43
N ASP A 690 24.84 -16.51 -7.62
CA ASP A 690 24.83 -16.69 -6.17
C ASP A 690 24.73 -18.16 -5.73
N PHE A 691 24.53 -19.10 -6.67
CA PHE A 691 24.34 -20.52 -6.34
C PHE A 691 25.67 -21.28 -6.36
N LYS A 692 25.84 -22.22 -5.42
CA LYS A 692 27.12 -22.89 -5.15
C LYS A 692 27.41 -24.05 -6.10
N GLU A 693 26.38 -24.75 -6.52
CA GLU A 693 26.53 -25.97 -7.33
C GLU A 693 25.61 -25.96 -8.55
N SER A 694 26.07 -26.59 -9.63
CA SER A 694 25.28 -26.84 -10.84
C SER A 694 25.32 -28.33 -11.14
N THR A 695 24.17 -28.93 -11.40
CA THR A 695 24.06 -30.37 -11.72
C THR A 695 24.21 -30.62 -13.22
N GLU A 696 24.54 -31.85 -13.62
CA GLU A 696 24.72 -32.21 -15.03
C GLU A 696 23.44 -32.05 -15.88
N ASN A 697 22.27 -32.29 -15.27
CA ASN A 697 20.97 -32.04 -15.89
C ASN A 697 20.54 -30.55 -15.86
N GLY A 698 21.42 -29.67 -15.36
CA GLY A 698 21.33 -28.22 -15.46
C GLY A 698 20.33 -27.58 -14.50
N TYR A 699 20.26 -28.08 -13.26
CA TYR A 699 19.71 -27.37 -12.11
C TYR A 699 20.83 -26.67 -11.34
N TYR A 700 20.50 -25.61 -10.64
CA TYR A 700 21.41 -24.85 -9.80
C TYR A 700 20.96 -24.97 -8.35
N LEU A 701 21.89 -25.28 -7.45
CA LEU A 701 21.62 -25.53 -6.04
C LEU A 701 22.41 -24.57 -5.14
N ASP A 702 21.74 -24.00 -4.13
CA ASP A 702 22.38 -23.35 -2.99
C ASP A 702 21.85 -23.93 -1.67
N TYR A 703 22.75 -24.05 -0.70
CA TYR A 703 22.46 -24.57 0.62
C TYR A 703 23.60 -24.24 1.59
N ALA A 704 23.30 -24.17 2.89
CA ALA A 704 24.28 -23.91 3.94
C ALA A 704 24.47 -25.13 4.84
N THR A 705 25.64 -25.77 4.77
CA THR A 705 25.95 -26.97 5.57
C THR A 705 26.54 -26.66 6.95
N GLY A 706 27.09 -25.47 7.18
CA GLY A 706 27.83 -25.14 8.40
C GLY A 706 29.14 -25.94 8.55
N PHE A 707 30.15 -25.40 9.23
CA PHE A 707 31.49 -26.02 9.28
C PHE A 707 31.53 -27.39 9.99
N PHE A 708 30.64 -27.63 10.97
CA PHE A 708 30.70 -28.79 11.87
C PHE A 708 29.51 -29.77 11.80
N ALA A 709 28.59 -29.67 10.84
CA ALA A 709 27.43 -30.56 10.78
C ALA A 709 27.61 -31.70 9.76
N SER A 710 28.10 -32.86 10.20
CA SER A 710 28.29 -34.06 9.36
C SER A 710 26.98 -34.53 8.71
N ASN A 711 25.86 -34.42 9.42
CA ASN A 711 24.55 -34.83 8.94
C ASN A 711 24.03 -33.92 7.81
N LYS A 712 24.22 -32.60 7.93
CA LYS A 712 23.87 -31.64 6.87
C LYS A 712 24.69 -31.85 5.59
N LYS A 713 25.98 -32.18 5.71
CA LYS A 713 26.83 -32.52 4.56
C LYS A 713 26.34 -33.80 3.86
N LYS A 714 25.95 -34.82 4.63
CA LYS A 714 25.37 -36.06 4.09
C LYS A 714 24.05 -35.79 3.38
N LEU A 715 23.17 -34.99 3.99
CA LEU A 715 21.89 -34.57 3.41
C LEU A 715 22.11 -33.81 2.10
N ALA A 716 23.03 -32.84 2.08
CA ALA A 716 23.37 -32.07 0.89
C ALA A 716 23.82 -32.95 -0.27
N LYS A 717 24.79 -33.83 -0.03
CA LYS A 717 25.29 -34.74 -1.06
C LYS A 717 24.17 -35.63 -1.62
N ALA A 718 23.37 -36.23 -0.75
CA ALA A 718 22.26 -37.08 -1.18
C ALA A 718 21.19 -36.29 -1.95
N PHE A 719 20.94 -35.04 -1.57
CA PHE A 719 19.99 -34.18 -2.28
C PHE A 719 20.51 -33.82 -3.67
N VAL A 720 21.78 -33.49 -3.82
CA VAL A 720 22.42 -33.25 -5.13
C VAL A 720 22.30 -34.49 -6.01
N GLU A 721 22.63 -35.68 -5.48
CA GLU A 721 22.48 -36.96 -6.20
C GLU A 721 21.02 -37.23 -6.60
N LEU A 722 20.04 -36.91 -5.74
CA LEU A 722 18.62 -37.02 -6.07
C LEU A 722 18.26 -36.13 -7.27
N VAL A 723 18.71 -34.87 -7.26
CA VAL A 723 18.45 -33.91 -8.34
C VAL A 723 19.09 -34.38 -9.64
N GLU A 724 20.32 -34.89 -9.60
CA GLU A 724 21.04 -35.41 -10.79
C GLU A 724 20.34 -36.61 -11.44
N ASN A 725 19.69 -37.47 -10.64
CA ASN A 725 19.02 -38.68 -11.12
C ASN A 725 17.63 -38.42 -11.74
N VAL A 726 17.13 -37.18 -11.72
CA VAL A 726 15.84 -36.83 -12.32
C VAL A 726 16.00 -36.74 -13.84
N GLN A 727 15.44 -37.73 -14.54
CA GLN A 727 15.45 -37.86 -16.00
C GLN A 727 14.52 -36.88 -16.73
#